data_AF-A0A3C1BZT7-F1
#
_entry.id   AF-A0A3C1BZT7-F1
#
_cell.length_a   1.000
_cell.length_b   1.000
_cell.length_c   1.000
_cell.angle_alpha   90.00
_cell.angle_beta   90.00
_cell.angle_gamma   90.00
#
_symmetry.space_group_name_H-M   'P 1'
#
loop_
_entity.id
_entity.type
_entity.pdbx_description
1 polymer ?
#
loop_
_entity_poly.entity_id
_entity_poly.type
_entity_poly.pdbx_seq_one_letter_code
_entity_poly.pdbx_strand_id
1 'polypeptide(L)'
;MKMNIRWIAAGLWMAGVLFAQAGEPLSIKGSDTFGKELGPPLIAAFQAENAEIEIELTSLGSASGIADLLEDTCDIAASTRSLDETEQRMARSKGVELKSAIAGYYGLAVVVNGENPMKDLSDAAIRDIFTGNATNWKQVGGPDRPIEVLIRDATGGSHLGFRELAMDRRAYAAHAQGFASFEELAQAVADRPGAIGYVEMNLREHPGLHRVSINGIPPNEITVQKGIYPYVQPVWLYARAKSTNAAIERFIQFVRSKPGQNVVETVGFVPADLIQLDSRGMFFLVFQVLGGLALFIFGMNIMTDGLREAAGQKLRTILSVMTTRKLSGLALGTLIATLVHSSATTVMVVGFINAGLMTLVQAIPVVLGANIGTTLSMQAISFKLGDYALFAVATGFIMSMVAKNPKYKKIGLSFMGFGLLFLGMNLMSDAIKPHRELLKPVMASISGETPKGLILGILLATALTSIIQSSGATIGMAFALVTAGVLTSVEQTMPIILGAHIGTCATALLGSIGTSMNAKRSAYAHLIFNILNVTAAALLKGPLVALLVWMSPDSVLRQSANLHTVVMVIAAFAMLPFSTPYAKLILRLFRSRKPEPEPSYLDDKLLEYPEQAICACIRELQRVAKICAKSLRLAGQTILFAQTPQDIHAIKLNEQVVNDVKAAMKEYLSRLTRRYLSKRQAILIQHLDRCMSDLERIGDHIETICNLSLRRQKVPEAVVDKESFDTAFRLYENALHLFKLVIDSLDPDKENIQEIAQQILQARDDYMQDSLNTRAMFTDKVAQRSITPIAGIFFSEYIAALDRIVKHSKTIALAEKQPQFWIKRTKLEKHVDMAPEPTLQKLVDPKDYLSRLQAEDYL
;
A
#
# COMPACT_ATOMS: atom_id res chain seq x y z
N MET A 1 32.60 -49.61 3.78
CA MET A 1 33.89 -49.20 3.17
C MET A 1 33.61 -47.97 2.31
N LYS A 2 34.10 -46.80 2.74
CA LYS A 2 33.95 -45.52 2.01
C LYS A 2 34.85 -45.57 0.78
N MET A 3 34.33 -45.27 -0.41
CA MET A 3 35.19 -44.86 -1.53
C MET A 3 34.50 -43.74 -2.32
N ASN A 4 35.22 -42.62 -2.40
CA ASN A 4 34.77 -41.30 -2.82
C ASN A 4 34.62 -41.20 -4.34
N ILE A 5 33.41 -40.85 -4.81
CA ILE A 5 33.08 -40.47 -6.19
C ILE A 5 33.83 -39.19 -6.66
N ARG A 6 34.58 -38.53 -5.78
CA ARG A 6 35.35 -37.31 -6.10
C ARG A 6 36.56 -37.52 -7.02
N TRP A 7 37.03 -38.74 -7.25
CA TRP A 7 38.23 -38.98 -8.07
C TRP A 7 37.95 -39.34 -9.54
N ILE A 8 36.71 -39.68 -9.91
CA ILE A 8 36.36 -39.93 -11.32
C ILE A 8 36.05 -38.60 -12.05
N ALA A 9 35.61 -37.57 -11.32
CA ALA A 9 35.39 -36.23 -11.88
C ALA A 9 36.69 -35.46 -12.15
N ALA A 10 37.80 -35.80 -11.50
CA ALA A 10 39.10 -35.16 -11.71
C ALA A 10 39.87 -35.69 -12.94
N GLY A 11 39.59 -36.94 -13.36
CA GLY A 11 40.25 -37.58 -14.49
C GLY A 11 39.72 -37.16 -15.88
N LEU A 12 38.53 -36.57 -15.94
CA LEU A 12 37.92 -36.09 -17.19
C LEU A 12 38.22 -34.62 -17.50
N TRP A 13 39.01 -33.94 -16.65
CA TRP A 13 39.42 -32.55 -16.84
C TRP A 13 40.81 -32.38 -17.50
N MET A 14 41.55 -33.47 -17.75
CA MET A 14 42.92 -33.43 -18.29
C MET A 14 43.13 -34.11 -19.67
N ALA A 15 42.06 -34.40 -20.42
CA ALA A 15 42.18 -35.02 -21.75
C ALA A 15 41.32 -34.34 -22.83
N GLY A 16 41.23 -33.01 -22.79
CA GLY A 16 40.55 -32.18 -23.79
C GLY A 16 41.35 -30.95 -24.23
N VAL A 17 42.67 -30.98 -24.04
CA VAL A 17 43.60 -30.08 -24.74
C VAL A 17 44.13 -30.88 -25.92
N LEU A 18 44.11 -30.27 -27.10
CA LEU A 18 44.43 -30.82 -28.45
C LEU A 18 43.16 -31.10 -29.27
N PHE A 19 42.60 -30.03 -29.82
CA PHE A 19 42.09 -29.84 -31.19
C PHE A 19 41.24 -28.57 -31.19
N ALA A 20 41.89 -27.41 -31.11
CA ALA A 20 41.22 -26.14 -31.42
C ALA A 20 41.16 -26.04 -32.95
N GLN A 21 40.01 -26.38 -33.54
CA GLN A 21 39.65 -25.84 -34.85
C GLN A 21 39.57 -24.32 -34.71
N ALA A 22 40.21 -23.59 -35.62
CA ALA A 22 40.00 -22.16 -35.76
C ALA A 22 38.49 -21.93 -35.95
N GLY A 23 37.83 -21.37 -34.94
CA GLY A 23 36.45 -20.95 -35.05
C GLY A 23 36.34 -19.80 -36.05
N GLU A 24 35.17 -19.61 -36.64
CA GLU A 24 34.90 -18.43 -37.46
C GLU A 24 35.22 -17.15 -36.66
N PRO A 25 35.81 -16.13 -37.31
CA PRO A 25 36.18 -14.89 -36.63
C PRO A 25 34.93 -14.24 -36.02
N LEU A 26 35.08 -13.68 -34.81
CA LEU A 26 34.02 -12.94 -34.15
C LEU A 26 33.77 -11.63 -34.91
N SER A 27 32.63 -11.53 -35.59
CA SER A 27 32.30 -10.34 -36.38
C SER A 27 31.54 -9.31 -35.55
N ILE A 28 32.15 -8.14 -35.32
CA ILE A 28 31.54 -7.02 -34.60
C ILE A 28 31.26 -5.88 -35.59
N LYS A 29 30.02 -5.44 -35.69
CA LYS A 29 29.61 -4.35 -36.59
C LYS A 29 28.79 -3.29 -35.89
N GLY A 30 28.88 -2.03 -36.33
CA GLY A 30 27.91 -1.02 -35.92
C GLY A 30 28.48 0.38 -35.69
N SER A 31 28.16 0.97 -34.54
CA SER A 31 28.40 2.38 -34.19
C SER A 31 29.82 2.83 -34.51
N ASP A 32 29.96 4.02 -35.12
CA ASP A 32 31.26 4.62 -35.38
C ASP A 32 32.01 5.01 -34.10
N THR A 33 31.30 5.40 -33.05
CA THR A 33 31.90 5.70 -31.74
C THR A 33 32.54 4.44 -31.15
N PHE A 34 31.87 3.29 -31.24
CA PHE A 34 32.49 2.03 -30.84
C PHE A 34 33.60 1.63 -31.81
N GLY A 35 33.34 1.63 -33.12
CA GLY A 35 34.24 1.14 -34.15
C GLY A 35 35.58 1.87 -34.23
N LYS A 36 35.59 3.19 -33.95
CA LYS A 36 36.78 4.04 -34.10
C LYS A 36 37.49 4.37 -32.79
N GLU A 37 36.79 4.37 -31.65
CA GLU A 37 37.35 4.83 -30.38
C GLU A 37 37.45 3.67 -29.37
N LEU A 38 36.33 3.05 -28.99
CA LEU A 38 36.30 2.07 -27.89
C LEU A 38 36.67 0.63 -28.29
N GLY A 39 36.29 0.22 -29.50
CA GLY A 39 36.41 -1.14 -30.02
C GLY A 39 37.86 -1.60 -30.19
N PRO A 40 38.74 -0.87 -30.90
CA PRO A 40 40.11 -1.32 -31.13
C PRO A 40 40.92 -1.56 -29.83
N PRO A 41 40.88 -0.66 -28.82
CA PRO A 41 41.54 -0.92 -27.52
C PRO A 41 40.95 -2.12 -26.76
N LEU A 42 39.62 -2.30 -26.77
CA LEU A 42 38.98 -3.45 -26.13
C LEU A 42 39.34 -4.77 -26.81
N ILE A 43 39.39 -4.78 -28.14
CA ILE A 43 39.78 -5.95 -28.94
C ILE A 43 41.24 -6.30 -28.67
N ALA A 44 42.14 -5.32 -28.69
CA ALA A 44 43.56 -5.55 -28.40
C ALA A 44 43.77 -6.12 -26.99
N ALA A 45 43.09 -5.56 -25.99
CA ALA A 45 43.17 -6.04 -24.61
C ALA A 45 42.55 -7.44 -24.44
N PHE A 46 41.46 -7.75 -25.15
CA PHE A 46 40.85 -9.07 -25.14
C PHE A 46 41.75 -10.13 -25.79
N GLN A 47 42.34 -9.80 -26.95
CA GLN A 47 43.22 -10.69 -27.72
C GLN A 47 44.55 -10.96 -27.00
N ALA A 48 44.99 -10.08 -26.09
CA ALA A 48 46.15 -10.34 -25.24
C ALA A 48 45.97 -11.57 -24.34
N GLU A 49 44.72 -11.89 -23.96
CA GLU A 49 44.36 -13.06 -23.13
C GLU A 49 43.67 -14.17 -23.94
N ASN A 50 43.26 -13.90 -25.18
CA ASN A 50 42.48 -14.80 -26.04
C ASN A 50 43.01 -14.77 -27.49
N ALA A 51 44.30 -15.04 -27.66
CA ALA A 51 45.00 -14.93 -28.95
C ALA A 51 44.45 -15.89 -30.03
N GLU A 52 43.68 -16.91 -29.64
CA GLU A 52 43.04 -17.85 -30.54
C GLU A 52 41.75 -17.31 -31.19
N ILE A 53 41.23 -16.17 -30.74
CA ILE A 53 39.98 -15.57 -31.23
C ILE A 53 40.30 -14.40 -32.15
N GLU A 54 40.11 -14.60 -33.45
CA GLU A 54 40.15 -13.53 -34.45
C GLU A 54 38.88 -12.68 -34.36
N ILE A 55 39.02 -11.35 -34.43
CA ILE A 55 37.89 -10.40 -34.34
C ILE A 55 37.95 -9.47 -35.55
N GLU A 56 36.86 -9.41 -36.29
CA GLU A 56 36.67 -8.45 -37.38
C GLU A 56 35.76 -7.31 -36.92
N LEU A 57 36.26 -6.07 -36.96
CA LEU A 57 35.50 -4.88 -36.58
C LEU A 57 35.14 -4.05 -37.81
N THR A 58 33.84 -3.82 -38.03
CA THR A 58 33.34 -2.97 -39.13
C THR A 58 32.49 -1.81 -38.61
N SER A 59 32.82 -0.59 -39.04
CA SER A 59 32.19 0.65 -38.60
C SER A 59 31.27 1.20 -39.69
N LEU A 60 29.95 1.01 -39.55
CA LEU A 60 28.92 1.40 -40.53
C LEU A 60 27.70 2.10 -39.90
N GLY A 61 27.78 2.45 -38.61
CA GLY A 61 26.70 3.05 -37.84
C GLY A 61 25.77 2.03 -37.17
N SER A 62 25.11 2.45 -36.09
CA SER A 62 24.33 1.57 -35.21
C SER A 62 23.16 0.86 -35.91
N ALA A 63 22.44 1.54 -36.80
CA ALA A 63 21.33 0.94 -37.54
C ALA A 63 21.80 -0.18 -38.47
N SER A 64 22.94 0.00 -39.15
CA SER A 64 23.52 -1.02 -40.03
C SER A 64 23.98 -2.24 -39.24
N GLY A 65 24.64 -2.03 -38.09
CA GLY A 65 25.04 -3.13 -37.21
C GLY A 65 23.85 -3.93 -36.69
N ILE A 66 22.79 -3.25 -36.24
CA ILE A 66 21.56 -3.92 -35.78
C ILE A 66 20.89 -4.69 -36.92
N ALA A 67 20.80 -4.12 -38.12
CA ALA A 67 20.25 -4.81 -39.29
C ALA A 67 21.06 -6.08 -39.63
N ASP A 68 22.39 -5.98 -39.67
CA ASP A 68 23.27 -7.12 -39.89
C ASP A 68 23.12 -8.19 -38.79
N LEU A 69 22.96 -7.78 -37.54
CA LEU A 69 22.67 -8.70 -36.44
C LEU A 69 21.27 -9.33 -36.60
N LEU A 70 20.29 -8.69 -37.21
CA LEU A 70 18.98 -9.31 -37.45
C LEU A 70 18.95 -10.22 -38.68
N GLU A 71 19.90 -10.08 -39.60
CA GLU A 71 20.08 -10.92 -40.80
C GLU A 71 21.10 -12.05 -40.62
N ASP A 72 21.71 -12.17 -39.44
CA ASP A 72 22.74 -13.19 -39.16
C ASP A 72 24.04 -13.00 -39.97
N THR A 73 24.37 -11.74 -40.26
CA THR A 73 25.59 -11.35 -41.00
C THR A 73 26.65 -10.67 -40.11
N CYS A 74 26.39 -10.58 -38.80
CA CYS A 74 27.37 -10.32 -37.75
C CYS A 74 26.98 -10.99 -36.42
N ASP A 75 27.97 -11.19 -35.56
CA ASP A 75 27.81 -11.83 -34.24
C ASP A 75 27.38 -10.83 -33.16
N ILE A 76 27.99 -9.64 -33.18
CA ILE A 76 27.75 -8.57 -32.20
C ILE A 76 27.46 -7.26 -32.95
N ALA A 77 26.33 -6.64 -32.65
CA ALA A 77 26.05 -5.27 -33.05
C ALA A 77 26.43 -4.29 -31.94
N ALA A 78 27.39 -3.41 -32.20
CA ALA A 78 27.69 -2.28 -31.35
C ALA A 78 26.76 -1.10 -31.66
N SER A 79 26.09 -0.53 -30.66
CA SER A 79 25.14 0.55 -30.85
C SER A 79 25.26 1.62 -29.78
N THR A 80 25.20 2.89 -30.16
CA THR A 80 25.16 4.02 -29.21
C THR A 80 23.73 4.38 -28.78
N ARG A 81 22.73 3.64 -29.26
CA ARG A 81 21.33 3.80 -28.88
C ARG A 81 20.69 2.44 -28.60
N SER A 82 19.58 2.47 -27.88
CA SER A 82 18.73 1.28 -27.77
C SER A 82 18.10 0.93 -29.11
N LEU A 83 17.68 -0.33 -29.25
CA LEU A 83 16.82 -0.80 -30.34
C LEU A 83 15.56 0.07 -30.43
N ASP A 84 15.23 0.56 -31.62
CA ASP A 84 13.97 1.28 -31.85
C ASP A 84 12.77 0.31 -31.99
N GLU A 85 11.55 0.83 -32.03
CA GLU A 85 10.36 -0.02 -32.14
C GLU A 85 10.32 -0.87 -33.42
N THR A 86 10.86 -0.35 -34.53
CA THR A 86 10.87 -1.04 -35.82
C THR A 86 11.82 -2.23 -35.76
N GLU A 87 13.01 -2.03 -35.21
CA GLU A 87 14.03 -3.06 -34.99
C GLU A 87 13.54 -4.12 -33.99
N GLN A 88 12.88 -3.71 -32.90
CA GLN A 88 12.28 -4.64 -31.94
C GLN A 88 11.15 -5.48 -32.56
N ARG A 89 10.30 -4.88 -33.40
CA ARG A 89 9.25 -5.61 -34.12
C ARG A 89 9.86 -6.57 -35.14
N MET A 90 10.91 -6.16 -35.84
CA MET A 90 11.62 -6.99 -36.82
C MET A 90 12.28 -8.21 -36.17
N ALA A 91 12.94 -8.02 -35.02
CA ALA A 91 13.47 -9.11 -34.21
C ALA A 91 12.38 -10.12 -33.83
N ARG A 92 11.22 -9.63 -33.34
CA ARG A 92 10.07 -10.49 -32.99
C ARG A 92 9.48 -11.22 -34.21
N SER A 93 9.33 -10.54 -35.35
CA SER A 93 8.78 -11.17 -36.56
C SER A 93 9.68 -12.28 -37.11
N LYS A 94 11.00 -12.14 -36.93
CA LYS A 94 11.99 -13.15 -37.32
C LYS A 94 12.22 -14.22 -36.25
N GLY A 95 11.58 -14.13 -35.08
CA GLY A 95 11.81 -15.04 -33.96
C GLY A 95 13.23 -14.95 -33.38
N VAL A 96 13.91 -13.81 -33.59
CA VAL A 96 15.27 -13.57 -33.12
C VAL A 96 15.21 -12.96 -31.73
N GLU A 97 15.68 -13.71 -30.74
CA GLU A 97 15.85 -13.21 -29.37
C GLU A 97 17.24 -12.59 -29.22
N LEU A 98 17.29 -11.33 -28.76
CA LEU A 98 18.54 -10.60 -28.58
C LEU A 98 18.87 -10.48 -27.09
N LYS A 99 20.14 -10.71 -26.75
CA LYS A 99 20.76 -10.31 -25.48
C LYS A 99 21.53 -9.02 -25.69
N SER A 100 21.75 -8.28 -24.60
CA SER A 100 22.47 -7.01 -24.65
C SER A 100 23.36 -6.80 -23.42
N ALA A 101 24.44 -6.05 -23.61
CA ALA A 101 25.32 -5.57 -22.55
C ALA A 101 25.67 -4.11 -22.81
N ILE A 102 25.93 -3.34 -21.75
CA ILE A 102 26.51 -2.00 -21.88
C ILE A 102 28.02 -2.15 -21.70
N ALA A 103 28.78 -1.72 -22.70
CA ALA A 103 30.24 -1.68 -22.66
C ALA A 103 30.76 -0.51 -21.82
N GLY A 104 30.08 0.64 -21.89
CA GLY A 104 30.39 1.85 -21.16
C GLY A 104 29.45 2.98 -21.57
N TYR A 105 29.62 4.15 -20.98
CA TYR A 105 28.89 5.36 -21.33
C TYR A 105 29.82 6.34 -22.03
N TYR A 106 29.46 6.69 -23.26
CA TYR A 106 30.12 7.74 -24.01
C TYR A 106 29.54 9.10 -23.62
N GLY A 107 30.30 9.90 -22.88
CA GLY A 107 29.88 11.21 -22.42
C GLY A 107 30.82 12.32 -22.87
N LEU A 108 30.26 13.46 -23.26
CA LEU A 108 31.02 14.65 -23.65
C LEU A 108 30.68 15.83 -22.73
N ALA A 109 31.71 16.41 -22.12
CA ALA A 109 31.61 17.61 -21.31
C ALA A 109 31.88 18.83 -22.18
N VAL A 110 30.98 19.82 -22.14
CA VAL A 110 31.27 21.14 -22.74
C VAL A 110 32.25 21.87 -21.84
N VAL A 111 33.31 22.40 -22.45
CA VAL A 111 34.34 23.17 -21.75
C VAL A 111 34.48 24.56 -22.35
N VAL A 112 34.74 25.51 -21.48
CA VAL A 112 35.10 26.89 -21.82
C VAL A 112 36.40 27.25 -21.13
N ASN A 113 37.02 28.33 -21.58
CA ASN A 113 38.16 28.91 -20.90
C ASN A 113 37.84 29.22 -19.43
N GLY A 114 38.79 29.03 -18.52
CA GLY A 114 38.63 29.25 -17.08
C GLY A 114 38.30 30.69 -16.69
N GLU A 115 38.63 31.67 -17.54
CA GLU A 115 38.24 33.08 -17.33
C GLU A 115 36.82 33.40 -17.81
N ASN A 116 36.16 32.48 -18.52
CA ASN A 116 34.80 32.67 -18.99
C ASN A 116 33.82 32.46 -17.81
N PRO A 117 32.97 33.46 -17.47
CA PRO A 117 32.09 33.37 -16.30
C PRO A 117 30.90 32.41 -16.47
N MET A 118 30.69 31.85 -17.66
CA MET A 118 29.58 30.94 -17.95
C MET A 118 29.76 29.59 -17.25
N LYS A 119 28.95 29.35 -16.20
CA LYS A 119 28.93 28.09 -15.44
C LYS A 119 27.85 27.11 -15.87
N ASP A 120 26.83 27.59 -16.56
CA ASP A 120 25.69 26.81 -17.04
C ASP A 120 25.25 27.32 -18.42
N LEU A 121 24.90 26.41 -19.31
CA LEU A 121 24.38 26.70 -20.64
C LEU A 121 23.15 25.84 -20.92
N SER A 122 22.18 26.40 -21.65
CA SER A 122 21.04 25.62 -22.13
C SER A 122 21.39 24.84 -23.40
N ASP A 123 20.65 23.77 -23.67
CA ASP A 123 20.80 23.00 -24.93
C ASP A 123 20.63 23.88 -26.18
N ALA A 124 19.72 24.85 -26.11
CA ALA A 124 19.53 25.81 -27.20
C ALA A 124 20.79 26.66 -27.41
N ALA A 125 21.38 27.18 -26.33
CA ALA A 125 22.60 27.97 -26.40
C ALA A 125 23.78 27.18 -26.96
N ILE A 126 24.01 25.94 -26.50
CA ILE A 126 25.07 25.08 -27.03
C ILE A 126 24.90 24.87 -28.52
N ARG A 127 23.70 24.49 -28.95
CA ARG A 127 23.39 24.26 -30.37
C ARG A 127 23.61 25.53 -31.21
N ASP A 128 23.13 26.69 -30.76
CA ASP A 128 23.29 27.95 -31.50
C ASP A 128 24.77 28.36 -31.62
N ILE A 129 25.57 28.13 -30.58
CA ILE A 129 27.01 28.38 -30.60
C ILE A 129 27.71 27.47 -31.61
N PHE A 130 27.58 26.15 -31.47
CA PHE A 130 28.33 25.20 -32.30
C PHE A 130 27.87 25.17 -33.76
N THR A 131 26.66 25.66 -34.07
CA THR A 131 26.18 25.86 -35.46
C THR A 131 26.54 27.21 -36.04
N GLY A 132 27.03 28.15 -35.22
CA GLY A 132 27.41 29.51 -35.64
C GLY A 132 26.25 30.50 -35.72
N ASN A 133 25.06 30.15 -35.21
CA ASN A 133 23.95 31.09 -35.04
C ASN A 133 24.27 32.15 -33.97
N ALA A 134 25.02 31.76 -32.94
CA ALA A 134 25.59 32.66 -31.95
C ALA A 134 27.10 32.80 -32.18
N THR A 135 27.56 34.03 -32.39
CA THR A 135 28.97 34.37 -32.65
C THR A 135 29.59 35.24 -31.56
N ASN A 136 28.78 35.71 -30.60
CA ASN A 136 29.23 36.46 -29.43
C ASN A 136 28.56 35.94 -28.15
N TRP A 137 29.34 35.79 -27.08
CA TRP A 137 28.90 35.26 -25.79
C TRP A 137 27.70 36.03 -25.19
N LYS A 138 27.55 37.32 -25.47
CA LYS A 138 26.40 38.14 -25.04
C LYS A 138 25.06 37.63 -25.57
N GLN A 139 25.04 36.98 -26.73
CA GLN A 139 23.82 36.43 -27.34
C GLN A 139 23.24 35.24 -26.56
N VAL A 140 24.07 34.61 -25.73
CA VAL A 140 23.71 33.46 -24.88
C VAL A 140 23.81 33.77 -23.38
N GLY A 141 23.86 35.06 -23.02
CA GLY A 141 23.89 35.53 -21.63
C GLY A 141 25.28 35.66 -20.99
N GLY A 142 26.35 35.53 -21.78
CA GLY A 142 27.74 35.68 -21.34
C GLY A 142 28.35 37.08 -21.56
N PRO A 143 29.67 37.22 -21.41
CA PRO A 143 30.38 38.50 -21.59
C PRO A 143 30.34 38.97 -23.05
N ASP A 144 30.57 40.26 -23.30
CA ASP A 144 30.67 40.79 -24.67
C ASP A 144 32.04 40.42 -25.27
N ARG A 145 32.11 39.21 -25.84
CA ARG A 145 33.33 38.62 -26.40
C ARG A 145 32.97 37.71 -27.58
N PRO A 146 33.75 37.71 -28.68
CA PRO A 146 33.57 36.74 -29.78
C PRO A 146 33.68 35.30 -29.29
N ILE A 147 32.90 34.40 -29.87
CA ILE A 147 32.95 32.96 -29.58
C ILE A 147 33.89 32.29 -30.59
N GLU A 148 34.85 31.53 -30.07
CA GLU A 148 35.70 30.65 -30.88
C GLU A 148 35.27 29.19 -30.68
N VAL A 149 34.73 28.56 -31.72
CA VAL A 149 34.24 27.18 -31.66
C VAL A 149 35.37 26.22 -32.01
N LEU A 150 35.80 25.41 -31.04
CA LEU A 150 36.85 24.41 -31.20
C LEU A 150 36.23 23.01 -31.16
N ILE A 151 36.56 22.16 -32.14
CA ILE A 151 35.94 20.85 -32.36
C ILE A 151 37.00 19.78 -32.63
N ARG A 152 36.65 18.50 -32.47
CA ARG A 152 37.48 17.40 -32.98
C ARG A 152 37.40 17.33 -34.50
N ASP A 153 38.49 16.88 -35.13
CA ASP A 153 38.55 16.67 -36.57
C ASP A 153 37.42 15.74 -37.07
N ALA A 154 36.96 15.99 -38.30
CA ALA A 154 35.82 15.29 -38.90
C ALA A 154 36.02 13.77 -39.05
N THR A 155 37.24 13.28 -38.88
CA THR A 155 37.60 11.86 -38.92
C THR A 155 37.32 11.12 -37.59
N GLY A 156 37.21 11.84 -36.47
CA GLY A 156 37.00 11.27 -35.13
C GLY A 156 35.55 10.86 -34.84
N GLY A 157 35.35 9.77 -34.10
CA GLY A 157 34.02 9.32 -33.65
C GLY A 157 33.32 10.37 -32.77
N SER A 158 34.11 11.11 -32.01
CA SER A 158 33.68 12.22 -31.16
C SER A 158 33.11 13.43 -31.89
N HIS A 159 33.63 13.75 -33.07
CA HIS A 159 33.05 14.79 -33.92
C HIS A 159 31.60 14.46 -34.29
N LEU A 160 31.34 13.20 -34.66
CA LEU A 160 30.00 12.72 -34.99
C LEU A 160 29.12 12.59 -33.74
N GLY A 161 29.67 12.07 -32.65
CA GLY A 161 28.97 11.88 -31.38
C GLY A 161 28.46 13.18 -30.79
N PHE A 162 29.27 14.24 -30.75
CA PHE A 162 28.82 15.54 -30.25
C PHE A 162 27.73 16.15 -31.13
N ARG A 163 27.84 15.97 -32.46
CA ARG A 163 26.84 16.45 -33.43
C ARG A 163 25.49 15.77 -33.21
N GLU A 164 25.51 14.48 -32.88
CA GLU A 164 24.30 13.72 -32.54
C GLU A 164 23.71 14.12 -31.19
N LEU A 165 24.54 14.27 -30.16
CA LEU A 165 24.09 14.52 -28.78
C LEU A 165 23.64 15.97 -28.53
N ALA A 166 24.34 16.96 -29.08
CA ALA A 166 24.16 18.37 -28.71
C ALA A 166 23.60 19.25 -29.84
N MET A 167 23.58 18.78 -31.09
CA MET A 167 23.31 19.64 -32.26
C MET A 167 22.16 19.17 -33.17
N ASP A 168 21.43 18.11 -32.81
CA ASP A 168 20.46 17.41 -33.68
C ASP A 168 21.01 17.09 -35.07
N ARG A 169 22.28 16.67 -35.13
CA ARG A 169 22.99 16.31 -36.37
C ARG A 169 23.20 17.46 -37.37
N ARG A 170 23.02 18.72 -36.97
CA ARG A 170 23.33 19.92 -37.80
C ARG A 170 24.84 20.06 -38.04
N ALA A 171 25.22 20.73 -39.12
CA ALA A 171 26.61 21.03 -39.41
C ALA A 171 27.21 21.99 -38.37
N TYR A 172 28.51 21.85 -38.11
CA TYR A 172 29.27 22.81 -37.30
C TYR A 172 29.39 24.16 -38.02
N ALA A 173 29.64 25.20 -37.23
CA ALA A 173 29.91 26.54 -37.72
C ALA A 173 31.05 26.51 -38.75
N ALA A 174 30.91 27.26 -39.85
CA ALA A 174 31.91 27.30 -40.92
C ALA A 174 33.30 27.79 -40.45
N HIS A 175 33.34 28.51 -39.32
CA HIS A 175 34.56 29.02 -38.69
C HIS A 175 35.08 28.12 -37.55
N ALA A 176 34.49 26.94 -37.33
CA ALA A 176 34.94 26.03 -36.28
C ALA A 176 36.34 25.47 -36.61
N GLN A 177 37.22 25.44 -35.62
CA GLN A 177 38.59 24.93 -35.76
C GLN A 177 38.67 23.46 -35.30
N GLY A 178 39.18 22.59 -36.18
CA GLY A 178 39.42 21.17 -35.89
C GLY A 178 40.73 20.92 -35.14
N PHE A 179 40.72 19.93 -34.24
CA PHE A 179 41.88 19.44 -33.49
C PHE A 179 41.95 17.91 -33.53
N ALA A 180 43.18 17.39 -33.56
CA ALA A 180 43.44 15.97 -33.73
C ALA A 180 43.19 15.18 -32.43
N SER A 181 43.41 15.77 -31.25
CA SER A 181 43.24 15.13 -29.94
C SER A 181 42.40 15.97 -28.96
N PHE A 182 41.89 15.33 -27.90
CA PHE A 182 41.20 16.06 -26.83
C PHE A 182 42.16 16.88 -25.98
N GLU A 183 43.40 16.45 -25.81
CA GLU A 183 44.45 17.22 -25.13
C GLU A 183 44.75 18.53 -25.88
N GLU A 184 44.90 18.47 -27.21
CA GLU A 184 45.15 19.68 -28.02
C GLU A 184 43.95 20.62 -28.00
N LEU A 185 42.73 20.08 -28.11
CA LEU A 185 41.49 20.87 -28.02
C LEU A 185 41.37 21.51 -26.63
N ALA A 186 41.58 20.74 -25.56
CA ALA A 186 41.54 21.20 -24.19
C ALA A 186 42.55 22.33 -23.94
N GLN A 187 43.79 22.16 -24.38
CA GLN A 187 44.81 23.19 -24.29
C GLN A 187 44.41 24.45 -25.08
N ALA A 188 43.90 24.29 -26.30
CA ALA A 188 43.47 25.43 -27.12
C ALA A 188 42.29 26.19 -26.51
N VAL A 189 41.35 25.51 -25.84
CA VAL A 189 40.28 26.18 -25.08
C VAL A 189 40.86 26.90 -23.86
N ALA A 190 41.83 26.30 -23.16
CA ALA A 190 42.49 26.89 -21.99
C ALA A 190 43.31 28.15 -22.33
N ASP A 191 43.87 28.24 -23.54
CA ASP A 191 44.69 29.37 -23.98
C ASP A 191 43.88 30.57 -24.50
N ARG A 192 42.61 30.35 -24.85
CA ARG A 192 41.79 31.32 -25.58
C ARG A 192 40.56 31.75 -24.78
N PRO A 193 40.51 32.97 -24.23
CA PRO A 193 39.41 33.43 -23.37
C PRO A 193 38.01 33.42 -24.01
N GLY A 194 37.91 33.43 -25.35
CA GLY A 194 36.65 33.36 -26.10
C GLY A 194 36.23 31.95 -26.51
N ALA A 195 37.07 30.93 -26.26
CA ALA A 195 36.87 29.60 -26.80
C ALA A 195 35.87 28.75 -26.01
N ILE A 196 35.17 27.91 -26.78
CA ILE A 196 34.32 26.82 -26.32
C ILE A 196 34.67 25.56 -27.11
N GLY A 197 34.66 24.43 -26.43
CA GLY A 197 34.82 23.12 -27.04
C GLY A 197 34.15 22.04 -26.23
N TYR A 198 34.46 20.79 -26.54
CA TYR A 198 33.99 19.64 -25.80
C TYR A 198 35.12 18.63 -25.62
N VAL A 199 35.10 17.93 -24.49
CA VAL A 199 36.08 16.91 -24.12
C VAL A 199 35.40 15.66 -23.60
N GLU A 200 36.14 14.55 -23.55
CA GLU A 200 35.71 13.33 -22.86
C GLU A 200 35.33 13.60 -21.41
N MET A 201 34.27 12.94 -20.94
CA MET A 201 33.79 13.07 -19.57
C MET A 201 34.89 12.79 -18.54
N ASN A 202 35.76 11.82 -18.80
CA ASN A 202 36.84 11.41 -17.90
C ASN A 202 38.20 12.06 -18.19
N LEU A 203 38.26 13.10 -19.02
CA LEU A 203 39.50 13.84 -19.24
C LEU A 203 40.03 14.39 -17.89
N ARG A 204 41.33 14.21 -17.62
CA ARG A 204 41.98 14.75 -16.41
C ARG A 204 41.72 16.24 -16.26
N GLU A 205 41.59 16.72 -15.02
CA GLU A 205 41.43 18.14 -14.75
C GLU A 205 42.57 18.95 -15.38
N HIS A 206 42.22 20.00 -16.11
CA HIS A 206 43.16 20.88 -16.77
C HIS A 206 43.11 22.27 -16.13
N PRO A 207 44.25 22.82 -15.67
CA PRO A 207 44.28 24.19 -15.17
C PRO A 207 43.88 25.15 -16.31
N GLY A 208 42.91 26.03 -16.07
CA GLY A 208 42.43 26.97 -17.09
C GLY A 208 41.25 26.48 -17.94
N LEU A 209 40.66 25.32 -17.63
CA LEU A 209 39.36 24.92 -18.18
C LEU A 209 38.25 24.97 -17.14
N HIS A 210 37.06 25.39 -17.59
CA HIS A 210 35.84 25.27 -16.82
C HIS A 210 34.86 24.35 -17.56
N ARG A 211 34.40 23.30 -16.88
CA ARG A 211 33.36 22.40 -17.38
C ARG A 211 31.99 22.99 -17.08
N VAL A 212 31.20 23.21 -18.12
CA VAL A 212 29.93 23.93 -18.04
C VAL A 212 28.81 22.94 -17.71
N SER A 213 27.94 23.30 -16.77
CA SER A 213 26.70 22.56 -16.53
C SER A 213 25.75 22.73 -17.71
N ILE A 214 24.94 21.72 -18.00
CA ILE A 214 23.94 21.80 -19.06
C ILE A 214 22.55 21.74 -18.43
N ASN A 215 21.76 22.79 -18.60
CA ASN A 215 20.44 22.94 -17.95
C ASN A 215 20.50 22.71 -16.42
N GLY A 216 21.56 23.16 -15.75
CA GLY A 216 21.81 22.99 -14.32
C GLY A 216 22.40 21.64 -13.92
N ILE A 217 22.74 20.76 -14.87
CA ILE A 217 23.26 19.41 -14.61
C ILE A 217 24.79 19.39 -14.85
N PRO A 218 25.61 19.14 -13.81
CA PRO A 218 27.06 19.18 -13.94
C PRO A 218 27.60 17.95 -14.70
N PRO A 219 28.67 18.10 -15.52
CA PRO A 219 29.30 16.99 -16.25
C PRO A 219 30.25 16.18 -15.37
N ASN A 220 29.73 15.16 -14.67
CA ASN A 220 30.53 14.23 -13.87
C ASN A 220 30.02 12.78 -13.95
N GLU A 221 30.85 11.84 -13.50
CA GLU A 221 30.58 10.41 -13.51
C GLU A 221 29.23 10.05 -12.84
N ILE A 222 28.92 10.65 -11.68
CA ILE A 222 27.68 10.39 -10.94
C ILE A 222 26.44 10.77 -11.76
N THR A 223 26.47 11.92 -12.43
CA THR A 223 25.35 12.37 -13.27
C THR A 223 25.18 11.55 -14.54
N VAL A 224 26.28 11.03 -15.08
CA VAL A 224 26.28 10.11 -16.22
C VAL A 224 25.70 8.75 -15.82
N GLN A 225 26.18 8.16 -14.72
CA GLN A 225 25.69 6.87 -14.21
C GLN A 225 24.21 6.94 -13.81
N LYS A 226 23.76 8.07 -13.24
CA LYS A 226 22.33 8.30 -12.95
C LYS A 226 21.47 8.53 -14.19
N GLY A 227 22.08 8.65 -15.38
CA GLY A 227 21.38 8.88 -16.64
C GLY A 227 20.66 10.22 -16.72
N ILE A 228 21.18 11.24 -16.03
CA ILE A 228 20.58 12.58 -15.98
C ILE A 228 21.38 13.63 -16.76
N TYR A 229 22.67 13.41 -17.02
CA TYR A 229 23.46 14.32 -17.86
C TYR A 229 23.05 14.20 -19.33
N PRO A 230 22.85 15.31 -20.08
CA PRO A 230 22.21 15.27 -21.40
C PRO A 230 23.11 14.81 -22.55
N TYR A 231 24.42 15.10 -22.53
CA TYR A 231 25.33 14.74 -23.63
C TYR A 231 26.05 13.43 -23.32
N VAL A 232 25.26 12.38 -23.12
CA VAL A 232 25.76 11.03 -22.86
C VAL A 232 24.93 10.00 -23.61
N GLN A 233 25.59 8.95 -24.09
CA GLN A 233 24.94 7.79 -24.68
C GLN A 233 25.57 6.48 -24.22
N PRO A 234 24.78 5.45 -23.91
CA PRO A 234 25.29 4.12 -23.61
C PRO A 234 25.83 3.46 -24.88
N VAL A 235 26.92 2.72 -24.75
CA VAL A 235 27.44 1.86 -25.82
C VAL A 235 26.97 0.43 -25.56
N TRP A 236 25.95 0.02 -26.30
CA TRP A 236 25.38 -1.31 -26.27
C TRP A 236 26.16 -2.28 -27.14
N LEU A 237 26.29 -3.51 -26.66
CA LEU A 237 26.68 -4.69 -27.42
C LEU A 237 25.45 -5.61 -27.48
N TYR A 238 24.84 -5.73 -28.64
CA TYR A 238 23.73 -6.64 -28.89
C TYR A 238 24.26 -7.92 -29.53
N ALA A 239 23.71 -9.06 -29.14
CA ALA A 239 24.00 -10.35 -29.75
C ALA A 239 22.76 -11.24 -29.75
N ARG A 240 22.72 -12.27 -30.59
CA ARG A 240 21.67 -13.30 -30.49
C ARG A 240 21.78 -14.08 -29.18
N ALA A 241 20.65 -14.30 -28.52
CA ALA A 241 20.58 -15.09 -27.30
C ALA A 241 20.98 -16.55 -27.55
N LYS A 242 20.60 -17.10 -28.71
CA LYS A 242 20.99 -18.42 -29.19
C LYS A 242 22.04 -18.24 -30.29
N SER A 243 23.31 -18.37 -29.94
CA SER A 243 24.42 -18.41 -30.90
C SER A 243 25.30 -19.62 -30.61
N THR A 244 25.86 -20.21 -31.68
CA THR A 244 26.84 -21.30 -31.63
C THR A 244 28.26 -20.79 -31.40
N ASN A 245 28.52 -19.48 -31.60
CA ASN A 245 29.83 -18.89 -31.42
C ASN A 245 30.12 -18.57 -29.94
N ALA A 246 30.95 -19.40 -29.29
CA ALA A 246 31.33 -19.23 -27.90
C ALA A 246 32.18 -17.97 -27.64
N ALA A 247 32.81 -17.39 -28.67
CA ALA A 247 33.60 -16.17 -28.55
C ALA A 247 32.76 -14.95 -28.15
N ILE A 248 31.46 -14.92 -28.53
CA ILE A 248 30.53 -13.83 -28.20
C ILE A 248 30.45 -13.62 -26.69
N GLU A 249 30.22 -14.70 -25.94
CA GLU A 249 30.09 -14.62 -24.48
C GLU A 249 31.40 -14.24 -23.81
N ARG A 250 32.53 -14.78 -24.30
CA ARG A 250 33.86 -14.43 -23.76
C ARG A 250 34.17 -12.95 -23.95
N PHE A 251 33.91 -12.41 -25.14
CA PHE A 251 34.13 -11.00 -25.43
C PHE A 251 33.21 -10.11 -24.59
N ILE A 252 31.90 -10.39 -24.54
CA ILE A 252 30.96 -9.60 -23.71
C ILE A 252 31.34 -9.67 -22.23
N GLN A 253 31.75 -10.83 -21.73
CA GLN A 253 32.21 -10.99 -20.34
C GLN A 253 33.50 -10.22 -20.07
N PHE A 254 34.46 -10.27 -20.98
CA PHE A 254 35.69 -9.49 -20.87
C PHE A 254 35.39 -7.98 -20.85
N VAL A 255 34.56 -7.47 -21.76
CA VAL A 255 34.20 -6.05 -21.79
C VAL A 255 33.58 -5.62 -20.46
N ARG A 256 32.76 -6.48 -19.83
CA ARG A 256 32.15 -6.21 -18.52
C ARG A 256 33.05 -6.50 -17.32
N SER A 257 34.21 -7.10 -17.52
CA SER A 257 35.16 -7.43 -16.46
C SER A 257 35.93 -6.19 -16.01
N LYS A 258 36.59 -6.25 -14.85
CA LYS A 258 37.42 -5.15 -14.36
C LYS A 258 38.54 -4.76 -15.35
N PRO A 259 39.29 -5.71 -15.97
CA PRO A 259 40.21 -5.39 -17.06
C PRO A 259 39.56 -4.64 -18.23
N GLY A 260 38.40 -5.11 -18.71
CA GLY A 260 37.67 -4.45 -19.80
C GLY A 260 37.19 -3.05 -19.43
N GLN A 261 36.66 -2.87 -18.22
CA GLN A 261 36.22 -1.56 -17.73
C GLN A 261 37.38 -0.59 -17.47
N ASN A 262 38.57 -1.08 -17.10
CA ASN A 262 39.77 -0.24 -17.04
C ASN A 262 40.15 0.31 -18.42
N VAL A 263 39.97 -0.49 -19.49
CA VAL A 263 40.19 -0.03 -20.86
C VAL A 263 39.15 1.05 -21.23
N VAL A 264 37.88 0.83 -20.90
CA VAL A 264 36.79 1.81 -21.09
C VAL A 264 37.15 3.15 -20.43
N GLU A 265 37.62 3.11 -19.17
CA GLU A 265 38.04 4.30 -18.42
C GLU A 265 39.25 4.99 -19.06
N THR A 266 40.26 4.21 -19.47
CA THR A 266 41.50 4.73 -20.08
C THR A 266 41.25 5.42 -21.42
N VAL A 267 40.25 4.96 -22.18
CA VAL A 267 39.80 5.58 -23.43
C VAL A 267 38.94 6.83 -23.19
N GLY A 268 38.65 7.19 -21.94
CA GLY A 268 37.91 8.42 -21.59
C GLY A 268 36.39 8.24 -21.50
N PHE A 269 35.88 7.00 -21.64
CA PHE A 269 34.48 6.67 -21.45
C PHE A 269 34.20 6.46 -19.96
N VAL A 270 32.97 6.71 -19.53
CA VAL A 270 32.55 6.39 -18.16
C VAL A 270 32.31 4.88 -18.07
N PRO A 271 32.97 4.15 -17.15
CA PRO A 271 32.75 2.73 -16.96
C PRO A 271 31.28 2.42 -16.81
N ALA A 272 30.83 1.32 -17.42
CA ALA A 272 29.57 0.73 -17.05
C ALA A 272 29.72 0.32 -15.58
N ASP A 273 28.89 0.88 -14.70
CA ASP A 273 28.81 0.42 -13.32
C ASP A 273 28.77 -1.11 -13.35
N LEU A 274 29.56 -1.76 -12.47
CA LEU A 274 29.47 -3.18 -12.19
C LEU A 274 28.11 -3.50 -11.55
N ILE A 275 27.00 -3.12 -12.18
CA ILE A 275 25.66 -3.64 -11.90
C ILE A 275 25.56 -5.02 -12.56
N GLN A 276 26.46 -5.92 -12.17
CA GLN A 276 25.95 -7.23 -11.82
C GLN A 276 25.16 -6.99 -10.53
N LEU A 277 23.88 -7.34 -10.51
CA LEU A 277 23.22 -7.65 -9.25
C LEU A 277 23.94 -8.89 -8.70
N ASP A 278 25.13 -8.70 -8.13
CA ASP A 278 25.70 -9.67 -7.22
C ASP A 278 24.71 -9.87 -6.08
N SER A 279 24.89 -10.92 -5.28
CA SER A 279 23.96 -11.23 -4.19
C SER A 279 23.74 -10.04 -3.25
N ARG A 280 24.72 -9.13 -3.16
CA ARG A 280 24.70 -7.92 -2.34
C ARG A 280 23.87 -6.80 -2.98
N GLY A 281 24.01 -6.53 -4.27
CA GLY A 281 23.20 -5.55 -5.00
C GLY A 281 21.73 -5.97 -5.02
N MET A 282 21.45 -7.25 -5.25
CA MET A 282 20.08 -7.79 -5.19
C MET A 282 19.50 -7.64 -3.78
N PHE A 283 20.30 -7.92 -2.75
CA PHE A 283 19.89 -7.70 -1.38
C PHE A 283 19.48 -6.24 -1.13
N PHE A 284 20.32 -5.26 -1.49
CA PHE A 284 19.99 -3.85 -1.28
C PHE A 284 18.80 -3.38 -2.10
N LEU A 285 18.68 -3.80 -3.36
CA LEU A 285 17.51 -3.50 -4.20
C LEU A 285 16.22 -3.99 -3.55
N VAL A 286 16.17 -5.26 -3.15
CA VAL A 286 14.98 -5.86 -2.52
C VAL A 286 14.63 -5.12 -1.23
N PHE A 287 15.61 -4.85 -0.35
CA PHE A 287 15.35 -4.17 0.92
C PHE A 287 15.01 -2.69 0.75
N GLN A 288 15.55 -1.99 -0.25
CA GLN A 288 15.15 -0.61 -0.54
C GLN A 288 13.74 -0.54 -1.10
N VAL A 289 13.35 -1.46 -1.99
CA VAL A 289 11.98 -1.53 -2.51
C VAL A 289 11.00 -1.91 -1.40
N LEU A 290 11.29 -2.95 -0.61
CA LEU A 290 10.46 -3.35 0.52
C LEU A 290 10.41 -2.30 1.63
N GLY A 291 11.53 -1.64 1.92
CA GLY A 291 11.63 -0.55 2.89
C GLY A 291 10.85 0.69 2.44
N GLY A 292 10.96 1.06 1.16
CA GLY A 292 10.16 2.11 0.56
C GLY A 292 8.67 1.79 0.56
N LEU A 293 8.29 0.54 0.29
CA LEU A 293 6.92 0.06 0.40
C LEU A 293 6.41 0.10 1.85
N ALA A 294 7.22 -0.32 2.82
CA ALA A 294 6.86 -0.26 4.24
C ALA A 294 6.65 1.18 4.70
N LEU A 295 7.54 2.09 4.29
CA LEU A 295 7.42 3.52 4.57
C LEU A 295 6.19 4.13 3.89
N PHE A 296 5.88 3.69 2.67
CA PHE A 296 4.69 4.08 1.93
C PHE A 296 3.41 3.68 2.68
N ILE A 297 3.29 2.41 3.08
CA ILE A 297 2.15 1.88 3.84
C ILE A 297 2.05 2.56 5.21
N PHE A 298 3.18 2.75 5.90
CA PHE A 298 3.24 3.42 7.20
C PHE A 298 2.78 4.89 7.10
N GLY A 299 3.26 5.62 6.09
CA GLY A 299 2.84 6.98 5.79
C GLY A 299 1.34 7.07 5.50
N MET A 300 0.80 6.16 4.69
CA MET A 300 -0.64 6.06 4.45
C MET A 300 -1.43 5.82 5.75
N ASN A 301 -1.01 4.88 6.61
CA ASN A 301 -1.70 4.58 7.87
C ASN A 301 -1.72 5.79 8.82
N ILE A 302 -0.56 6.46 9.01
CA ILE A 302 -0.48 7.67 9.82
C ILE A 302 -1.37 8.78 9.24
N MET A 303 -1.34 8.95 7.92
CA MET A 303 -2.14 9.97 7.23
C MET A 303 -3.62 9.78 7.56
N THR A 304 -4.09 8.55 7.35
CA THR A 304 -5.46 8.08 7.58
C THR A 304 -5.87 8.21 9.04
N ASP A 305 -5.06 7.74 9.99
CA ASP A 305 -5.38 7.83 11.41
C ASP A 305 -5.45 9.30 11.87
N GLY A 306 -4.53 10.15 11.41
CA GLY A 306 -4.55 11.58 11.68
C GLY A 306 -5.83 12.24 11.14
N LEU A 307 -6.26 11.89 9.91
CA LEU A 307 -7.44 12.49 9.27
C LEU A 307 -8.72 12.02 9.99
N ARG A 308 -8.77 10.73 10.33
CA ARG A 308 -9.86 10.10 11.07
C ARG A 308 -10.02 10.75 12.45
N GLU A 309 -8.94 10.91 13.20
CA GLU A 309 -9.00 11.52 14.53
C GLU A 309 -9.28 13.03 14.46
N ALA A 310 -8.74 13.74 13.47
CA ALA A 310 -9.04 15.16 13.25
C ALA A 310 -10.52 15.41 12.89
N ALA A 311 -11.18 14.45 12.23
CA ALA A 311 -12.61 14.48 11.94
C ALA A 311 -13.49 14.25 13.20
N GLY A 312 -12.95 13.61 14.25
CA GLY A 312 -13.56 13.47 15.57
C GLY A 312 -14.80 12.56 15.63
N GLN A 313 -15.56 12.69 16.73
CA GLN A 313 -16.73 11.84 17.06
C GLN A 313 -17.89 11.95 16.04
N LYS A 314 -17.90 12.99 15.20
CA LYS A 314 -18.86 13.19 14.11
C LYS A 314 -18.85 12.06 13.08
N LEU A 315 -17.71 11.39 12.86
CA LEU A 315 -17.65 10.24 11.96
C LEU A 315 -18.53 9.08 12.48
N ARG A 316 -18.56 8.87 13.81
CA ARG A 316 -19.42 7.86 14.45
C ARG A 316 -20.91 8.21 14.36
N THR A 317 -21.25 9.49 14.37
CA THR A 317 -22.64 9.98 14.18
C THR A 317 -23.07 9.95 12.71
N ILE A 318 -22.16 10.12 11.75
CA ILE A 318 -22.45 9.98 10.31
C ILE A 318 -22.78 8.51 9.96
N LEU A 319 -22.18 7.55 10.68
CA LEU A 319 -22.45 6.11 10.53
C LEU A 319 -23.88 5.69 10.91
N SER A 320 -24.54 6.39 11.83
CA SER A 320 -25.88 6.03 12.31
C SER A 320 -27.03 6.67 11.52
N VAL A 321 -26.77 7.66 10.67
CA VAL A 321 -27.83 8.53 10.10
C VAL A 321 -28.08 8.31 8.59
N MET A 322 -27.19 7.67 7.83
CA MET A 322 -27.18 7.82 6.35
C MET A 322 -27.31 6.54 5.48
N THR A 323 -28.05 5.51 5.90
CA THR A 323 -28.22 4.28 5.08
C THR A 323 -29.59 4.09 4.42
N THR A 324 -30.50 5.07 4.48
CA THR A 324 -31.87 4.92 3.94
C THR A 324 -31.96 5.11 2.42
N ARG A 325 -31.02 5.84 1.78
CA ARG A 325 -30.99 6.10 0.33
C ARG A 325 -29.70 5.61 -0.31
N LYS A 326 -29.78 5.09 -1.55
CA LYS A 326 -28.63 4.53 -2.28
C LYS A 326 -27.47 5.52 -2.46
N LEU A 327 -27.76 6.75 -2.89
CA LEU A 327 -26.74 7.80 -3.08
C LEU A 327 -26.08 8.21 -1.75
N SER A 328 -26.85 8.28 -0.67
CA SER A 328 -26.32 8.54 0.68
C SER A 328 -25.37 7.44 1.12
N GLY A 329 -25.72 6.17 0.86
CA GLY A 329 -24.84 5.04 1.12
C GLY A 329 -23.54 5.09 0.30
N LEU A 330 -23.62 5.44 -0.98
CA LEU A 330 -22.43 5.63 -1.85
C LEU A 330 -21.52 6.74 -1.33
N ALA A 331 -22.08 7.91 -1.01
CA ALA A 331 -21.33 9.04 -0.48
C ALA A 331 -20.68 8.70 0.87
N LEU A 332 -21.42 8.00 1.75
CA LEU A 332 -20.93 7.53 3.04
C LEU A 332 -19.74 6.59 2.88
N GLY A 333 -19.88 5.57 2.03
CA GLY A 333 -18.80 4.62 1.76
C GLY A 333 -17.55 5.30 1.20
N THR A 334 -17.75 6.25 0.27
CA THR A 334 -16.66 7.05 -0.31
C THR A 334 -15.93 7.84 0.77
N LEU A 335 -16.66 8.58 1.60
CA LEU A 335 -16.11 9.38 2.68
C LEU A 335 -15.32 8.54 3.69
N ILE A 336 -15.89 7.41 4.14
CA ILE A 336 -15.23 6.54 5.11
C ILE A 336 -13.97 5.92 4.49
N ALA A 337 -14.03 5.42 3.25
CA ALA A 337 -12.87 4.80 2.63
C ALA A 337 -11.76 5.79 2.29
N THR A 338 -12.07 7.04 1.96
CA THR A 338 -11.03 8.08 1.82
C THR A 338 -10.34 8.36 3.15
N LEU A 339 -11.08 8.33 4.26
CA LEU A 339 -10.52 8.64 5.59
C LEU A 339 -9.87 7.46 6.29
N VAL A 340 -10.34 6.23 6.06
CA VAL A 340 -9.95 5.00 6.79
C VAL A 340 -9.31 3.95 5.89
N HIS A 341 -9.54 3.98 4.57
CA HIS A 341 -9.30 2.95 3.54
C HIS A 341 -10.51 2.06 3.22
N SER A 342 -10.57 1.60 1.97
CA SER A 342 -11.62 0.73 1.47
C SER A 342 -11.69 -0.63 2.18
N SER A 343 -10.55 -1.23 2.54
CA SER A 343 -10.48 -2.53 3.24
C SER A 343 -11.09 -2.48 4.63
N ALA A 344 -10.76 -1.46 5.43
CA ALA A 344 -11.38 -1.27 6.75
C ALA A 344 -12.88 -1.00 6.63
N THR A 345 -13.30 -0.20 5.64
CA THR A 345 -14.70 0.12 5.37
C THR A 345 -15.52 -1.13 5.04
N THR A 346 -14.99 -2.03 4.20
CA THR A 346 -15.71 -3.25 3.80
C THR A 346 -15.78 -4.28 4.93
N VAL A 347 -14.73 -4.41 5.75
CA VAL A 347 -14.78 -5.23 6.98
C VAL A 347 -15.81 -4.69 7.98
N MET A 348 -15.89 -3.38 8.17
CA MET A 348 -16.94 -2.76 9.00
C MET A 348 -18.34 -3.07 8.47
N VAL A 349 -18.55 -2.98 7.15
CA VAL A 349 -19.83 -3.34 6.51
C VAL A 349 -20.21 -4.80 6.78
N VAL A 350 -19.25 -5.73 6.66
CA VAL A 350 -19.46 -7.15 7.00
C VAL A 350 -19.85 -7.29 8.48
N GLY A 351 -19.18 -6.57 9.38
CA GLY A 351 -19.49 -6.50 10.82
C GLY A 351 -20.92 -6.01 11.10
N PHE A 352 -21.35 -4.91 10.49
CA PHE A 352 -22.70 -4.36 10.68
C PHE A 352 -23.81 -5.27 10.14
N ILE A 353 -23.57 -6.00 9.06
CA ILE A 353 -24.53 -6.99 8.58
C ILE A 353 -24.58 -8.19 9.52
N ASN A 354 -23.43 -8.61 10.05
CA ASN A 354 -23.39 -9.67 11.06
C ASN A 354 -24.14 -9.25 12.34
N ALA A 355 -24.05 -7.98 12.70
CA ALA A 355 -24.73 -7.36 13.83
C ALA A 355 -26.26 -7.24 13.65
N GLY A 356 -26.79 -7.41 12.44
CA GLY A 356 -28.19 -7.12 12.12
C GLY A 356 -28.51 -5.62 12.03
N LEU A 357 -27.50 -4.75 12.05
CA LEU A 357 -27.64 -3.28 11.97
C LEU A 357 -27.85 -2.81 10.53
N MET A 358 -27.46 -3.62 9.55
CA MET A 358 -27.57 -3.28 8.14
C MET A 358 -27.98 -4.49 7.29
N THR A 359 -28.86 -4.28 6.33
CA THR A 359 -29.22 -5.31 5.35
C THR A 359 -28.19 -5.38 4.21
N LEU A 360 -28.14 -6.51 3.51
CA LEU A 360 -27.30 -6.66 2.31
C LEU A 360 -27.60 -5.59 1.25
N VAL A 361 -28.87 -5.17 1.10
CA VAL A 361 -29.28 -4.15 0.13
C VAL A 361 -28.69 -2.78 0.48
N GLN A 362 -28.65 -2.43 1.76
CA GLN A 362 -28.06 -1.17 2.25
C GLN A 362 -26.52 -1.20 2.18
N ALA A 363 -25.93 -2.38 2.35
CA ALA A 363 -24.49 -2.57 2.29
C ALA A 363 -23.89 -2.30 0.91
N ILE A 364 -24.57 -2.71 -0.17
CA ILE A 364 -24.03 -2.63 -1.53
C ILE A 364 -23.62 -1.20 -1.92
N PRO A 365 -24.47 -0.16 -1.80
CA PRO A 365 -24.04 1.21 -2.10
C PRO A 365 -22.85 1.68 -1.26
N VAL A 366 -22.77 1.28 0.02
CA VAL A 366 -21.63 1.64 0.89
C VAL A 366 -20.34 0.98 0.40
N VAL A 367 -20.39 -0.29 0.02
CA VAL A 367 -19.22 -1.00 -0.56
C VAL A 367 -18.80 -0.39 -1.90
N LEU A 368 -19.75 -0.03 -2.76
CA LEU A 368 -19.46 0.68 -4.01
C LEU A 368 -18.78 2.02 -3.75
N GLY A 369 -19.23 2.76 -2.74
CA GLY A 369 -18.62 4.01 -2.31
C GLY A 369 -17.21 3.79 -1.79
N ALA A 370 -17.01 2.72 -1.01
CA ALA A 370 -15.70 2.40 -0.46
C ALA A 370 -14.63 2.21 -1.55
N ASN A 371 -15.02 1.60 -2.67
CA ASN A 371 -14.14 1.48 -3.84
C ASN A 371 -13.77 2.83 -4.46
N ILE A 372 -14.69 3.81 -4.48
CA ILE A 372 -14.40 5.17 -4.94
C ILE A 372 -13.44 5.87 -3.98
N GLY A 373 -13.58 5.67 -2.66
CA GLY A 373 -12.80 6.40 -1.67
C GLY A 373 -11.28 6.26 -1.81
N THR A 374 -10.78 5.06 -2.14
CA THR A 374 -9.34 4.81 -2.39
C THR A 374 -8.82 5.56 -3.62
N THR A 375 -9.70 5.89 -4.58
CA THR A 375 -9.29 6.62 -5.79
C THR A 375 -8.82 8.03 -5.47
N LEU A 376 -9.44 8.68 -4.49
CA LEU A 376 -9.08 10.04 -4.07
C LEU A 376 -7.67 10.09 -3.48
N SER A 377 -7.29 9.08 -2.71
CA SER A 377 -5.93 8.94 -2.18
C SER A 377 -4.90 8.75 -3.31
N MET A 378 -5.21 7.93 -4.31
CA MET A 378 -4.31 7.72 -5.46
C MET A 378 -4.21 8.94 -6.37
N GLN A 379 -5.29 9.71 -6.51
CA GLN A 379 -5.29 10.96 -7.26
C GLN A 379 -4.32 11.97 -6.62
N ALA A 380 -4.36 12.13 -5.30
CA ALA A 380 -3.43 13.01 -4.58
C ALA A 380 -1.95 12.68 -4.88
N ILE A 381 -1.61 11.40 -5.03
CA ILE A 381 -0.25 10.95 -5.35
C ILE A 381 0.16 11.34 -6.78
N SER A 382 -0.78 11.30 -7.73
CA SER A 382 -0.50 11.53 -9.14
C SER A 382 -0.12 12.98 -9.50
N PHE A 383 -0.37 13.94 -8.61
CA PHE A 383 -0.05 15.36 -8.80
C PHE A 383 1.44 15.71 -8.65
N LYS A 384 2.34 14.71 -8.65
CA LYS A 384 3.80 14.88 -8.54
C LYS A 384 4.22 15.76 -7.36
N LEU A 385 3.56 15.62 -6.21
CA LEU A 385 3.87 16.37 -4.99
C LEU A 385 5.13 15.85 -4.26
N GLY A 386 5.93 15.01 -4.92
CA GLY A 386 7.12 14.37 -4.36
C GLY A 386 8.17 15.37 -3.85
N ASP A 387 8.32 16.51 -4.52
CA ASP A 387 9.29 17.55 -4.14
C ASP A 387 8.94 18.21 -2.79
N TYR A 388 7.65 18.19 -2.42
CA TYR A 388 7.15 18.73 -1.15
C TYR A 388 7.06 17.68 -0.05
N ALA A 389 7.50 16.43 -0.30
CA ALA A 389 7.41 15.34 0.66
C ALA A 389 8.13 15.69 1.98
N LEU A 390 9.38 16.13 1.91
CA LEU A 390 10.17 16.50 3.09
C LEU A 390 9.59 17.72 3.82
N PHE A 391 9.05 18.68 3.08
CA PHE A 391 8.34 19.82 3.66
C PHE A 391 7.11 19.36 4.45
N ALA A 392 6.32 18.44 3.90
CA ALA A 392 5.16 17.88 4.57
C ALA A 392 5.54 17.05 5.81
N VAL A 393 6.64 16.27 5.75
CA VAL A 393 7.19 15.56 6.92
C VAL A 393 7.59 16.55 8.02
N ALA A 394 8.42 17.54 7.69
CA ALA A 394 8.96 18.49 8.67
C ALA A 394 7.86 19.33 9.31
N THR A 395 6.99 19.94 8.51
CA THR A 395 5.90 20.78 9.01
C THR A 395 4.86 19.97 9.77
N GLY A 396 4.49 18.78 9.27
CA GLY A 396 3.59 17.86 9.94
C GLY A 396 4.12 17.41 11.31
N PHE A 397 5.40 17.04 11.38
CA PHE A 397 6.07 16.66 12.62
C PHE A 397 6.10 17.82 13.62
N ILE A 398 6.54 19.02 13.20
CA ILE A 398 6.56 20.22 14.05
C ILE A 398 5.15 20.53 14.56
N MET A 399 4.16 20.55 13.68
CA MET A 399 2.76 20.80 14.05
C MET A 399 2.25 19.75 15.06
N SER A 400 2.60 18.47 14.87
CA SER A 400 2.20 17.39 15.78
C SER A 400 2.80 17.52 17.19
N MET A 401 4.00 18.10 17.29
CA MET A 401 4.72 18.29 18.56
C MET A 401 4.29 19.59 19.26
N VAL A 402 4.20 20.69 18.52
CA VAL A 402 4.00 22.05 19.07
C VAL A 402 2.53 22.35 19.35
N ALA A 403 1.60 21.81 18.56
CA ALA A 403 0.18 22.15 18.71
C ALA A 403 -0.34 21.68 20.08
N LYS A 404 -0.85 22.59 20.91
CA LYS A 404 -1.45 22.22 22.21
C LYS A 404 -2.80 21.52 22.05
N ASN A 405 -3.55 21.87 21.02
CA ASN A 405 -4.88 21.31 20.77
C ASN A 405 -4.76 19.95 20.04
N PRO A 406 -5.37 18.87 20.60
CA PRO A 406 -5.28 17.51 20.05
C PRO A 406 -5.65 17.41 18.58
N LYS A 407 -6.65 18.18 18.12
CA LYS A 407 -7.10 18.16 16.72
C LYS A 407 -5.98 18.57 15.77
N TYR A 408 -5.27 19.65 16.06
CA TYR A 408 -4.17 20.13 15.23
C TYR A 408 -2.96 19.20 15.32
N LYS A 409 -2.73 18.53 16.45
CA LYS A 409 -1.70 17.47 16.50
C LYS A 409 -1.97 16.37 15.48
N LYS A 410 -3.23 15.94 15.37
CA LYS A 410 -3.66 14.88 14.44
C LYS A 410 -3.63 15.33 12.98
N ILE A 411 -3.97 16.59 12.70
CA ILE A 411 -3.74 17.20 11.37
C ILE A 411 -2.24 17.22 11.03
N GLY A 412 -1.37 17.55 12.00
CA GLY A 412 0.08 17.49 11.83
C GLY A 412 0.56 16.07 11.50
N LEU A 413 0.08 15.06 12.22
CA LEU A 413 0.35 13.65 11.89
C LEU A 413 -0.14 13.31 10.48
N SER A 414 -1.31 13.80 10.06
CA SER A 414 -1.78 13.57 8.69
C SER A 414 -0.82 14.09 7.63
N PHE A 415 -0.32 15.31 7.83
CA PHE A 415 0.62 15.96 6.93
C PHE A 415 1.97 15.24 6.93
N MET A 416 2.42 14.76 8.09
CA MET A 416 3.63 13.95 8.21
C MET A 416 3.48 12.62 7.46
N GLY A 417 2.36 11.90 7.66
CA GLY A 417 2.06 10.66 6.95
C GLY A 417 2.00 10.88 5.43
N PHE A 418 1.42 12.01 5.01
CA PHE A 418 1.45 12.45 3.61
C PHE A 418 2.88 12.60 3.09
N GLY A 419 3.79 13.25 3.82
CA GLY A 419 5.19 13.33 3.40
C GLY A 419 5.91 11.96 3.36
N LEU A 420 5.67 11.11 4.36
CA LEU A 420 6.30 9.78 4.46
C LEU A 420 5.87 8.86 3.31
N LEU A 421 4.63 8.94 2.82
CA LEU A 421 4.19 8.10 1.71
C LEU A 421 4.95 8.44 0.41
N PHE A 422 5.15 9.73 0.11
CA PHE A 422 5.94 10.13 -1.06
C PHE A 422 7.42 9.79 -0.88
N LEU A 423 7.96 9.92 0.33
CA LEU A 423 9.33 9.50 0.62
C LEU A 423 9.51 7.99 0.35
N GLY A 424 8.55 7.17 0.75
CA GLY A 424 8.53 5.73 0.42
C GLY A 424 8.48 5.46 -1.08
N MET A 425 7.64 6.20 -1.81
CA MET A 425 7.53 6.09 -3.27
C MET A 425 8.82 6.51 -3.99
N ASN A 426 9.46 7.60 -3.57
CA ASN A 426 10.72 8.06 -4.12
C ASN A 426 11.84 7.06 -3.82
N LEU A 427 11.91 6.52 -2.60
CA LEU A 427 12.89 5.50 -2.24
C LEU A 427 12.76 4.24 -3.10
N MET A 428 11.53 3.78 -3.37
CA MET A 428 11.30 2.69 -4.32
C MET A 428 11.75 3.07 -5.74
N SER A 429 11.35 4.25 -6.21
CA SER A 429 11.66 4.72 -7.57
C SER A 429 13.17 4.84 -7.79
N ASP A 430 13.89 5.46 -6.86
CA ASP A 430 15.34 5.67 -6.95
C ASP A 430 16.13 4.37 -6.84
N ALA A 431 15.64 3.38 -6.08
CA ALA A 431 16.20 2.04 -6.08
C ALA A 431 15.98 1.32 -7.42
N ILE A 432 14.83 1.55 -8.08
CA ILE A 432 14.46 0.88 -9.32
C ILE A 432 15.12 1.50 -10.56
N LYS A 433 15.32 2.82 -10.61
CA LYS A 433 15.84 3.57 -11.78
C LYS A 433 17.10 2.94 -12.40
N PRO A 434 18.16 2.60 -11.62
CA PRO A 434 19.39 2.05 -12.18
C PRO A 434 19.19 0.66 -12.82
N HIS A 435 18.16 -0.07 -12.38
CA HIS A 435 17.86 -1.43 -12.84
C HIS A 435 16.69 -1.47 -13.82
N ARG A 436 16.22 -0.32 -14.32
CA ARG A 436 15.01 -0.23 -15.15
C ARG A 436 15.07 -1.13 -16.39
N GLU A 437 16.23 -1.24 -17.03
CA GLU A 437 16.41 -2.02 -18.26
C GLU A 437 16.33 -3.53 -18.00
N LEU A 438 16.66 -4.00 -16.79
CA LEU A 438 16.48 -5.41 -16.39
C LEU A 438 15.00 -5.75 -16.13
N LEU A 439 14.23 -4.77 -15.65
CA LEU A 439 12.83 -4.96 -15.27
C LEU A 439 11.86 -4.78 -16.45
N LYS A 440 12.20 -3.95 -17.44
CA LYS A 440 11.35 -3.70 -18.62
C LYS A 440 10.92 -4.98 -19.36
N PRO A 441 11.78 -5.97 -19.67
CA PRO A 441 11.34 -7.20 -20.33
C PRO A 441 10.34 -8.01 -19.50
N VAL A 442 10.57 -8.11 -18.19
CA VAL A 442 9.68 -8.81 -17.26
C VAL A 442 8.33 -8.09 -17.19
N MET A 443 8.32 -6.77 -17.08
CA MET A 443 7.09 -5.98 -17.07
C MET A 443 6.36 -6.01 -18.43
N ALA A 444 7.07 -6.09 -19.55
CA ALA A 444 6.48 -6.25 -20.87
C ALA A 444 5.72 -7.58 -21.02
N SER A 445 6.18 -8.65 -20.36
CA SER A 445 5.50 -9.97 -20.39
C SER A 445 4.11 -9.95 -19.74
N ILE A 446 3.86 -9.00 -18.83
CA ILE A 446 2.59 -8.82 -18.13
C ILE A 446 1.85 -7.55 -18.58
N SER A 447 2.25 -6.96 -19.72
CA SER A 447 1.64 -5.74 -20.24
C SER A 447 0.23 -6.01 -20.78
N GLY A 448 -0.63 -4.99 -20.71
CA GLY A 448 -1.97 -5.03 -21.26
C GLY A 448 -2.02 -4.97 -22.79
N GLU A 449 -0.89 -4.86 -23.49
CA GLU A 449 -0.84 -4.81 -24.96
C GLU A 449 -1.32 -6.11 -25.59
N THR A 450 -1.02 -7.25 -24.95
CA THR A 450 -1.52 -8.56 -25.37
C THR A 450 -2.61 -9.06 -24.42
N PRO A 451 -3.63 -9.80 -24.89
CA PRO A 451 -4.63 -10.40 -24.01
C PRO A 451 -4.02 -11.34 -22.96
N LYS A 452 -2.97 -12.09 -23.32
CA LYS A 452 -2.26 -12.99 -22.40
C LYS A 452 -1.55 -12.20 -21.29
N GLY A 453 -0.81 -11.16 -21.65
CA GLY A 453 -0.14 -10.28 -20.68
C GLY A 453 -1.13 -9.58 -19.76
N LEU A 454 -2.26 -9.09 -20.30
CA LEU A 454 -3.33 -8.46 -19.52
C LEU A 454 -3.88 -9.41 -18.45
N ILE A 455 -4.24 -10.63 -18.81
CA ILE A 455 -4.79 -11.62 -17.86
C ILE A 455 -3.74 -11.99 -16.81
N LEU A 456 -2.50 -12.28 -17.25
CA LEU A 456 -1.41 -12.65 -16.35
C LEU A 456 -1.10 -11.52 -15.34
N GLY A 457 -1.01 -10.29 -15.81
CA GLY A 457 -0.79 -9.11 -14.96
C GLY A 457 -1.91 -8.88 -13.96
N ILE A 458 -3.18 -9.04 -14.38
CA ILE A 458 -4.33 -8.96 -13.46
C ILE A 458 -4.24 -10.03 -12.37
N LEU A 459 -3.93 -11.28 -12.73
CA LEU A 459 -3.84 -12.37 -11.76
C LEU A 459 -2.70 -12.16 -10.75
N LEU A 460 -1.50 -11.78 -11.23
CA LEU A 460 -0.36 -11.51 -10.36
C LEU A 460 -0.60 -10.34 -9.42
N ALA A 461 -1.16 -9.23 -9.91
CA ALA A 461 -1.49 -8.07 -9.09
C ALA A 461 -2.66 -8.35 -8.12
N THR A 462 -3.60 -9.21 -8.50
CA THR A 462 -4.65 -9.72 -7.59
C THR A 462 -4.02 -10.49 -6.44
N ALA A 463 -3.10 -11.43 -6.73
CA ALA A 463 -2.39 -12.21 -5.72
C ALA A 463 -1.60 -11.29 -4.78
N LEU A 464 -0.79 -10.39 -5.35
CA LEU A 464 0.01 -9.45 -4.58
C LEU A 464 -0.85 -8.57 -3.66
N THR A 465 -1.93 -8.00 -4.20
CA THR A 465 -2.83 -7.15 -3.42
C THR A 465 -3.57 -7.95 -2.34
N SER A 466 -3.88 -9.22 -2.59
CA SER A 466 -4.52 -10.09 -1.59
C SER A 466 -3.57 -10.41 -0.43
N ILE A 467 -2.27 -10.55 -0.70
CA ILE A 467 -1.23 -10.78 0.31
C ILE A 467 -0.98 -9.51 1.12
N ILE A 468 -0.76 -8.38 0.43
CA ILE A 468 -0.51 -7.08 1.07
C ILE A 468 -1.76 -6.54 1.76
N GLN A 469 -2.95 -6.95 1.31
CA GLN A 469 -4.26 -6.51 1.79
C GLN A 469 -4.51 -5.00 1.63
N SER A 470 -3.78 -4.35 0.72
CA SER A 470 -3.93 -2.93 0.39
C SER A 470 -3.79 -2.68 -1.10
N SER A 471 -4.88 -2.28 -1.77
CA SER A 471 -4.83 -1.86 -3.18
C SER A 471 -4.04 -0.57 -3.38
N GLY A 472 -4.10 0.36 -2.41
CA GLY A 472 -3.31 1.59 -2.46
C GLY A 472 -1.81 1.31 -2.50
N ALA A 473 -1.34 0.28 -1.78
CA ALA A 473 0.06 -0.14 -1.82
C ALA A 473 0.46 -0.73 -3.19
N THR A 474 -0.36 -1.62 -3.76
CA THR A 474 -0.09 -2.20 -5.09
C THR A 474 -0.10 -1.13 -6.18
N ILE A 475 -1.07 -0.21 -6.16
CA ILE A 475 -1.17 0.88 -7.13
C ILE A 475 -0.03 1.88 -6.92
N GLY A 476 0.33 2.19 -5.67
CA GLY A 476 1.48 3.04 -5.34
C GLY A 476 2.81 2.47 -5.84
N MET A 477 2.98 1.15 -5.78
CA MET A 477 4.14 0.48 -6.37
C MET A 477 4.12 0.56 -7.91
N ALA A 478 2.96 0.45 -8.55
CA ALA A 478 2.82 0.70 -9.99
C ALA A 478 3.23 2.15 -10.34
N PHE A 479 2.84 3.12 -9.52
CA PHE A 479 3.25 4.53 -9.67
C PHE A 479 4.75 4.73 -9.48
N ALA A 480 5.36 4.02 -8.53
CA ALA A 480 6.81 4.02 -8.36
C ALA A 480 7.53 3.46 -9.60
N LEU A 481 6.99 2.41 -10.24
CA LEU A 481 7.53 1.85 -11.49
C LEU A 481 7.33 2.77 -12.70
N VAL A 482 6.23 3.54 -12.75
CA VAL A 482 6.02 4.60 -13.76
C VAL A 482 7.04 5.72 -13.57
N THR A 483 7.20 6.21 -12.34
CA THR A 483 8.23 7.22 -11.98
C THR A 483 9.64 6.66 -12.21
N ALA A 484 9.76 5.34 -12.07
CA ALA A 484 10.83 4.44 -12.51
C ALA A 484 11.40 4.69 -13.92
N GLY A 485 10.50 5.04 -14.84
CA GLY A 485 10.69 4.83 -16.28
C GLY A 485 10.64 3.36 -16.69
N VAL A 486 10.15 2.45 -15.82
CA VAL A 486 9.96 1.03 -16.14
C VAL A 486 8.64 0.81 -16.88
N LEU A 487 7.57 1.45 -16.40
CA LEU A 487 6.26 1.43 -17.05
C LEU A 487 6.06 2.75 -17.80
N THR A 488 6.01 2.69 -19.12
CA THR A 488 6.01 3.86 -20.01
C THR A 488 4.67 4.10 -20.70
N SER A 489 3.69 3.22 -20.53
CA SER A 489 2.35 3.36 -21.10
C SER A 489 1.25 2.95 -20.11
N VAL A 490 0.04 3.49 -20.30
CA VAL A 490 -1.10 3.16 -19.42
C VAL A 490 -1.49 1.68 -19.58
N GLU A 491 -1.29 1.10 -20.76
CA GLU A 491 -1.50 -0.32 -21.06
C GLU A 491 -0.63 -1.23 -20.20
N GLN A 492 0.57 -0.80 -19.84
CA GLN A 492 1.45 -1.56 -18.92
C GLN A 492 0.97 -1.46 -17.47
N THR A 493 0.38 -0.33 -17.07
CA THR A 493 -0.13 -0.14 -15.69
C THR A 493 -1.52 -0.74 -15.47
N MET A 494 -2.31 -0.88 -16.53
CA MET A 494 -3.71 -1.30 -16.48
C MET A 494 -3.91 -2.69 -15.83
N PRO A 495 -3.17 -3.75 -16.21
CA PRO A 495 -3.29 -5.06 -15.57
C PRO A 495 -3.06 -4.98 -14.05
N ILE A 496 -2.10 -4.17 -13.61
CA ILE A 496 -1.74 -4.03 -12.20
C ILE A 496 -2.87 -3.36 -11.42
N ILE A 497 -3.42 -2.26 -11.95
CA ILE A 497 -4.51 -1.51 -11.31
C ILE A 497 -5.79 -2.36 -11.26
N LEU A 498 -6.14 -3.03 -12.36
CA LEU A 498 -7.32 -3.90 -12.42
C LEU A 498 -7.16 -5.11 -11.49
N GLY A 499 -5.99 -5.73 -11.40
CA GLY A 499 -5.73 -6.79 -10.42
C GLY A 499 -5.86 -6.31 -8.97
N ALA A 500 -5.41 -5.09 -8.66
CA ALA A 500 -5.55 -4.51 -7.34
C ALA A 500 -7.02 -4.31 -6.91
N HIS A 501 -7.93 -4.08 -7.88
CA HIS A 501 -9.37 -3.99 -7.63
C HIS A 501 -9.95 -5.32 -7.14
N ILE A 502 -9.58 -6.45 -7.76
CA ILE A 502 -10.02 -7.78 -7.33
C ILE A 502 -9.37 -8.12 -5.98
N GLY A 503 -8.06 -7.92 -5.85
CA GLY A 503 -7.33 -8.32 -4.64
C GLY A 503 -7.77 -7.59 -3.36
N THR A 504 -8.29 -6.36 -3.47
CA THR A 504 -8.92 -5.65 -2.32
C THR A 504 -10.02 -6.45 -1.64
N CYS A 505 -10.72 -7.31 -2.38
CA CYS A 505 -11.83 -8.11 -1.85
C CYS A 505 -11.37 -9.18 -0.85
N ALA A 506 -10.08 -9.54 -0.83
CA ALA A 506 -9.52 -10.53 0.09
C ALA A 506 -9.79 -10.17 1.56
N THR A 507 -9.72 -8.88 1.91
CA THR A 507 -9.93 -8.39 3.28
C THR A 507 -11.37 -8.65 3.77
N ALA A 508 -12.37 -8.34 2.94
CA ALA A 508 -13.77 -8.60 3.24
C ALA A 508 -14.08 -10.09 3.31
N LEU A 509 -13.46 -10.89 2.42
CA LEU A 509 -13.61 -12.36 2.43
C LEU A 509 -13.07 -12.96 3.72
N LEU A 510 -11.85 -12.60 4.11
CA LEU A 510 -11.22 -13.03 5.36
C LEU A 510 -12.02 -12.56 6.58
N GLY A 511 -12.46 -11.30 6.59
CA GLY A 511 -13.30 -10.74 7.66
C GLY A 511 -14.70 -11.34 7.75
N SER A 512 -15.18 -12.03 6.70
CA SER A 512 -16.45 -12.75 6.70
C SER A 512 -16.34 -14.21 7.17
N ILE A 513 -15.14 -14.68 7.48
CA ILE A 513 -14.95 -16.02 8.05
C ILE A 513 -15.60 -16.06 9.44
N GLY A 514 -16.38 -17.10 9.74
CA GLY A 514 -17.08 -17.21 11.02
C GLY A 514 -18.34 -16.34 11.19
N THR A 515 -18.68 -15.49 10.22
CA THR A 515 -19.85 -14.59 10.30
C THR A 515 -21.14 -15.23 9.79
N SER A 516 -22.26 -14.50 9.96
CA SER A 516 -23.56 -14.85 9.37
C SER A 516 -23.49 -14.98 7.84
N MET A 517 -24.43 -15.73 7.26
CA MET A 517 -24.48 -15.90 5.80
C MET A 517 -24.71 -14.57 5.08
N ASN A 518 -25.48 -13.63 5.67
CA ASN A 518 -25.69 -12.30 5.08
C ASN A 518 -24.41 -11.46 5.06
N ALA A 519 -23.58 -11.58 6.09
CA ALA A 519 -22.27 -10.93 6.11
C ALA A 519 -21.32 -11.53 5.05
N LYS A 520 -21.29 -12.87 4.90
CA LYS A 520 -20.56 -13.55 3.81
C LYS A 520 -21.06 -13.16 2.42
N ARG A 521 -22.38 -13.07 2.24
CA ARG A 521 -23.01 -12.60 0.99
C ARG A 521 -22.55 -11.20 0.61
N SER A 522 -22.30 -10.31 1.57
CA SER A 522 -21.74 -8.98 1.28
C SER A 522 -20.30 -9.06 0.77
N ALA A 523 -19.46 -9.90 1.36
CA ALA A 523 -18.11 -10.13 0.87
C ALA A 523 -18.11 -10.76 -0.54
N TYR A 524 -19.00 -11.73 -0.79
CA TYR A 524 -19.18 -12.31 -2.14
C TYR A 524 -19.71 -11.30 -3.14
N ALA A 525 -20.64 -10.43 -2.73
CA ALA A 525 -21.13 -9.34 -3.56
C ALA A 525 -20.00 -8.37 -3.93
N HIS A 526 -19.12 -8.03 -2.99
CA HIS A 526 -17.96 -7.18 -3.27
C HIS A 526 -17.01 -7.83 -4.28
N LEU A 527 -16.70 -9.11 -4.11
CA LEU A 527 -15.83 -9.88 -5.01
C LEU A 527 -16.42 -9.97 -6.42
N ILE A 528 -17.67 -10.42 -6.53
CA ILE A 528 -18.35 -10.61 -7.82
C ILE A 528 -18.46 -9.26 -8.55
N PHE A 529 -18.81 -8.18 -7.84
CA PHE A 529 -18.83 -6.84 -8.41
C PHE A 529 -17.47 -6.44 -9.01
N ASN A 530 -16.37 -6.62 -8.28
CA ASN A 530 -15.05 -6.25 -8.77
C ASN A 530 -14.57 -7.13 -9.94
N ILE A 531 -14.90 -8.43 -9.93
CA ILE A 531 -14.61 -9.32 -11.08
C ILE A 531 -15.37 -8.84 -12.32
N LEU A 532 -16.68 -8.55 -12.21
CA LEU A 532 -17.49 -8.03 -13.31
C LEU A 532 -16.95 -6.68 -13.80
N ASN A 533 -16.58 -5.79 -12.89
CA ASN A 533 -16.02 -4.49 -13.21
C ASN A 533 -14.70 -4.62 -14.01
N VAL A 534 -13.76 -5.41 -13.50
CA VAL A 534 -12.47 -5.64 -14.17
C VAL A 534 -12.64 -6.31 -15.51
N THR A 535 -13.58 -7.26 -15.62
CA THR A 535 -13.90 -7.91 -16.90
C THR A 535 -14.45 -6.91 -17.90
N ALA A 536 -15.38 -6.04 -17.50
CA ALA A 536 -15.93 -4.99 -18.35
C ALA A 536 -14.85 -3.98 -18.78
N ALA A 537 -13.98 -3.55 -17.85
CA ALA A 537 -12.86 -2.66 -18.15
C ALA A 537 -11.86 -3.28 -19.14
N ALA A 538 -11.55 -4.57 -18.99
CA ALA A 538 -10.67 -5.30 -19.90
C ALA A 538 -11.29 -5.42 -21.32
N LEU A 539 -12.59 -5.69 -21.43
CA LEU A 539 -13.31 -5.74 -22.71
C LEU A 539 -13.39 -4.37 -23.40
N LEU A 540 -13.49 -3.29 -22.62
CA LEU A 540 -13.55 -1.91 -23.10
C LEU A 540 -12.18 -1.21 -23.14
N LYS A 541 -11.07 -1.98 -23.12
CA LYS A 541 -9.70 -1.44 -23.07
C LYS A 541 -9.47 -0.32 -24.08
N GLY A 542 -9.81 -0.52 -25.36
CA GLY A 542 -9.50 0.44 -26.43
C GLY A 542 -10.10 1.83 -26.17
N PRO A 543 -11.43 1.96 -26.06
CA PRO A 543 -12.09 3.23 -25.71
C PRO A 543 -11.61 3.81 -24.39
N LEU A 544 -11.35 2.95 -23.38
CA LEU A 544 -10.88 3.39 -22.07
C LEU A 544 -9.49 4.03 -22.15
N VAL A 545 -8.53 3.39 -22.83
CA VAL A 545 -7.19 3.95 -23.05
C VAL A 545 -7.28 5.28 -23.80
N ALA A 546 -8.08 5.36 -24.87
CA ALA A 546 -8.24 6.59 -25.64
C ALA A 546 -8.77 7.75 -24.78
N LEU A 547 -9.75 7.48 -23.92
CA LEU A 547 -10.27 8.47 -22.96
C LEU A 547 -9.19 8.94 -21.98
N LEU A 548 -8.37 8.03 -21.45
CA LEU A 548 -7.34 8.36 -20.47
C LEU A 548 -6.21 9.20 -21.05
N VAL A 549 -5.78 8.86 -22.27
CA VAL A 549 -4.80 9.66 -23.03
C VAL A 549 -5.38 11.04 -23.34
N TRP A 550 -6.65 11.14 -23.71
CA TRP A 550 -7.31 12.43 -23.92
C TRP A 550 -7.40 13.28 -22.65
N MET A 551 -7.71 12.69 -21.48
CA MET A 551 -7.79 13.42 -20.20
C MET A 551 -6.44 13.91 -19.66
N SER A 552 -5.35 13.26 -20.06
CA SER A 552 -4.01 13.48 -19.50
C SER A 552 -2.91 13.06 -20.49
N PRO A 553 -2.72 13.79 -21.60
CA PRO A 553 -1.81 13.38 -22.67
C PRO A 553 -0.34 13.29 -22.21
N ASP A 554 0.08 14.20 -21.32
CA ASP A 554 1.51 14.39 -21.01
C ASP A 554 2.03 13.56 -19.82
N SER A 555 1.21 12.68 -19.23
CA SER A 555 1.62 11.95 -18.02
C SER A 555 0.97 10.59 -17.86
N VAL A 556 1.77 9.53 -18.05
CA VAL A 556 1.39 8.15 -17.76
C VAL A 556 0.92 7.98 -16.31
N LEU A 557 1.61 8.62 -15.36
CA LEU A 557 1.22 8.58 -13.94
C LEU A 557 -0.21 9.09 -13.71
N ARG A 558 -0.58 10.21 -14.36
CA ARG A 558 -1.95 10.72 -14.32
C ARG A 558 -2.93 9.83 -15.06
N GLN A 559 -2.56 9.28 -16.22
CA GLN A 559 -3.39 8.33 -16.95
C GLN A 559 -3.70 7.09 -16.09
N SER A 560 -2.73 6.59 -15.34
CA SER A 560 -2.89 5.45 -14.42
C SER A 560 -3.79 5.80 -13.22
N ALA A 561 -3.67 6.99 -12.62
CA ALA A 561 -4.58 7.43 -11.56
C ALA A 561 -6.02 7.65 -12.07
N ASN A 562 -6.14 8.21 -13.28
CA ASN A 562 -7.42 8.37 -13.97
C ASN A 562 -8.04 7.02 -14.32
N LEU A 563 -7.26 6.02 -14.74
CA LEU A 563 -7.75 4.67 -14.99
C LEU A 563 -8.45 4.10 -13.76
N HIS A 564 -7.77 4.17 -12.61
CA HIS A 564 -8.31 3.70 -11.34
C HIS A 564 -9.62 4.42 -10.99
N THR A 565 -9.66 5.74 -11.17
CA THR A 565 -10.82 6.59 -10.85
C THR A 565 -12.01 6.35 -11.78
N VAL A 566 -11.78 6.40 -13.09
CA VAL A 566 -12.80 6.26 -14.14
C VAL A 566 -13.47 4.88 -14.05
N VAL A 567 -12.68 3.81 -13.93
CA VAL A 567 -13.22 2.45 -13.81
C VAL A 567 -14.08 2.30 -12.56
N MET A 568 -13.66 2.85 -11.42
CA MET A 568 -14.41 2.73 -10.17
C MET A 568 -15.68 3.58 -10.14
N VAL A 569 -15.61 4.81 -10.62
CA VAL A 569 -16.76 5.73 -10.66
C VAL A 569 -17.81 5.21 -11.65
N ILE A 570 -17.42 4.87 -12.89
CA ILE A 570 -18.36 4.36 -13.88
C ILE A 570 -19.05 3.09 -13.36
N ALA A 571 -18.29 2.15 -12.81
CA ALA A 571 -18.86 0.90 -12.32
C ALA A 571 -19.80 1.10 -11.12
N ALA A 572 -19.44 2.00 -10.19
CA ALA A 572 -20.29 2.31 -9.05
C ALA A 572 -21.62 2.94 -9.48
N PHE A 573 -21.60 3.94 -10.37
CA PHE A 573 -22.82 4.57 -10.89
C PHE A 573 -23.64 3.63 -11.78
N ALA A 574 -22.98 2.78 -12.57
CA ALA A 574 -23.66 1.76 -13.38
C ALA A 574 -24.37 0.72 -12.49
N MET A 575 -23.79 0.31 -11.36
CA MET A 575 -24.36 -0.70 -10.46
C MET A 575 -25.39 -0.13 -9.46
N LEU A 576 -25.34 1.17 -9.16
CA LEU A 576 -26.23 1.82 -8.20
C LEU A 576 -27.74 1.61 -8.48
N PRO A 577 -28.28 1.76 -9.72
CA PRO A 577 -29.68 1.47 -9.97
C PRO A 577 -30.01 -0.02 -9.73
N PHE A 578 -29.07 -0.92 -10.00
CA PHE A 578 -29.22 -2.36 -9.88
C PHE A 578 -28.90 -2.94 -8.50
N SER A 579 -28.63 -2.13 -7.46
CA SER A 579 -28.25 -2.66 -6.13
C SER A 579 -29.27 -3.64 -5.55
N THR A 580 -30.58 -3.41 -5.74
CA THR A 580 -31.63 -4.29 -5.22
C THR A 580 -31.77 -5.59 -6.04
N PRO A 581 -31.87 -5.56 -7.39
CA PRO A 581 -31.76 -6.76 -8.21
C PRO A 581 -30.48 -7.57 -7.94
N TYR A 582 -29.35 -6.89 -7.78
CA TYR A 582 -28.07 -7.50 -7.50
C TYR A 582 -28.07 -8.21 -6.15
N ALA A 583 -28.59 -7.57 -5.09
CA ALA A 583 -28.78 -8.22 -3.79
C ALA A 583 -29.65 -9.49 -3.91
N LYS A 584 -30.75 -9.43 -4.66
CA LYS A 584 -31.62 -10.60 -4.90
C LYS A 584 -30.88 -11.72 -5.65
N LEU A 585 -30.03 -11.39 -6.61
CA LEU A 585 -29.18 -12.35 -7.31
C LEU A 585 -28.21 -13.03 -6.34
N ILE A 586 -27.51 -12.25 -5.50
CA ILE A 586 -26.59 -12.79 -4.48
C ILE A 586 -27.31 -13.71 -3.49
N LEU A 587 -28.51 -13.32 -3.04
CA LEU A 587 -29.35 -14.15 -2.17
C LEU A 587 -29.75 -15.48 -2.83
N ARG A 588 -30.00 -15.48 -4.15
CA ARG A 588 -30.31 -16.68 -4.94
C ARG A 588 -29.10 -17.59 -5.15
N LEU A 589 -27.94 -17.00 -5.47
CA LEU A 589 -26.69 -17.74 -5.72
C LEU A 589 -26.15 -18.40 -4.44
N PHE A 590 -26.23 -17.70 -3.31
CA PHE A 590 -25.70 -18.16 -2.03
C PHE A 590 -26.83 -18.35 -1.02
N ARG A 591 -27.55 -19.48 -1.08
CA ARG A 591 -28.68 -19.77 -0.16
C ARG A 591 -28.19 -20.08 1.26
N SER A 592 -28.87 -19.55 2.27
CA SER A 592 -28.65 -19.92 3.68
C SER A 592 -29.52 -21.11 4.05
N ARG A 593 -28.95 -22.11 4.74
CA ARG A 593 -29.70 -23.18 5.42
C ARG A 593 -30.07 -22.85 6.87
N LYS A 594 -29.50 -21.78 7.44
CA LYS A 594 -29.76 -21.31 8.81
C LYS A 594 -30.61 -20.04 8.79
N PRO A 595 -31.51 -19.84 9.78
CA PRO A 595 -32.28 -18.60 9.90
C PRO A 595 -31.36 -17.40 10.06
N GLU A 596 -31.81 -16.26 9.57
CA GLU A 596 -31.04 -15.00 9.55
C GLU A 596 -30.78 -14.50 10.99
N PRO A 597 -29.71 -13.71 11.22
CA PRO A 597 -29.61 -12.93 12.44
C PRO A 597 -30.86 -12.05 12.58
N GLU A 598 -31.44 -11.99 13.78
CA GLU A 598 -32.56 -11.08 14.04
C GLU A 598 -32.14 -9.64 13.67
N PRO A 599 -32.89 -8.95 12.79
CA PRO A 599 -32.63 -7.56 12.45
C PRO A 599 -32.70 -6.69 13.70
N SER A 600 -31.95 -5.59 13.72
CA SER A 600 -32.01 -4.62 14.82
C SER A 600 -33.43 -4.07 14.96
N TYR A 601 -33.89 -3.92 16.20
CA TYR A 601 -35.20 -3.35 16.49
C TYR A 601 -35.20 -1.81 16.41
N LEU A 602 -34.03 -1.17 16.31
CA LEU A 602 -33.86 0.28 16.25
C LEU A 602 -34.27 0.84 14.87
N ASP A 603 -35.57 1.01 14.65
CA ASP A 603 -36.10 1.67 13.45
C ASP A 603 -36.33 3.16 13.70
N ASP A 604 -35.70 3.99 12.88
CA ASP A 604 -35.84 5.46 12.88
C ASP A 604 -37.30 5.91 12.70
N LYS A 605 -38.14 5.14 12.02
CA LYS A 605 -39.58 5.44 11.87
C LYS A 605 -40.32 5.44 13.19
N LEU A 606 -39.83 4.66 14.18
CA LEU A 606 -40.45 4.58 15.50
C LEU A 606 -40.14 5.81 16.36
N LEU A 607 -39.18 6.67 15.97
CA LEU A 607 -38.84 7.88 16.73
C LEU A 607 -39.97 8.90 16.81
N GLU A 608 -40.97 8.82 15.94
CA GLU A 608 -42.21 9.61 16.01
C GLU A 608 -43.14 9.13 17.13
N TYR A 609 -42.95 7.90 17.61
CA TYR A 609 -43.76 7.22 18.62
C TYR A 609 -42.86 6.81 19.80
N PRO A 610 -42.59 7.70 20.77
CA PRO A 610 -41.61 7.46 21.83
C PRO A 610 -41.76 6.14 22.59
N GLU A 611 -42.99 5.68 22.77
CA GLU A 611 -43.30 4.42 23.47
C GLU A 611 -42.86 3.20 22.66
N GLN A 612 -43.08 3.22 21.35
CA GLN A 612 -42.64 2.15 20.45
C GLN A 612 -41.11 2.19 20.28
N ALA A 613 -40.51 3.38 20.22
CA ALA A 613 -39.05 3.56 20.22
C ALA A 613 -38.39 3.00 21.49
N ILE A 614 -38.98 3.23 22.67
CA ILE A 614 -38.53 2.67 23.94
C ILE A 614 -38.68 1.13 23.95
N CYS A 615 -39.79 0.61 23.46
CA CYS A 615 -39.99 -0.85 23.35
C CYS A 615 -38.96 -1.49 22.41
N ALA A 616 -38.68 -0.86 21.28
CA ALA A 616 -37.60 -1.25 20.37
C ALA A 616 -36.23 -1.28 21.06
N CYS A 617 -35.93 -0.29 21.90
CA CYS A 617 -34.72 -0.25 22.71
C CYS A 617 -34.63 -1.45 23.68
N ILE A 618 -35.71 -1.81 24.37
CA ILE A 618 -35.75 -2.97 25.28
C ILE A 618 -35.52 -4.27 24.51
N ARG A 619 -36.17 -4.45 23.35
CA ARG A 619 -35.93 -5.61 22.47
C ARG A 619 -34.49 -5.68 21.99
N GLU A 620 -33.88 -4.53 21.71
CA GLU A 620 -32.47 -4.47 21.33
C GLU A 620 -31.54 -4.85 22.49
N LEU A 621 -31.82 -4.42 23.72
CA LEU A 621 -31.11 -4.89 24.92
C LEU A 621 -31.21 -6.41 25.07
N GLN A 622 -32.41 -6.97 24.90
CA GLN A 622 -32.62 -8.42 24.96
C GLN A 622 -31.79 -9.16 23.90
N ARG A 623 -31.74 -8.61 22.67
CA ARG A 623 -30.96 -9.16 21.56
C ARG A 623 -29.46 -9.14 21.87
N VAL A 624 -28.96 -8.04 22.41
CA VAL A 624 -27.56 -7.90 22.89
C VAL A 624 -27.26 -8.92 23.99
N ALA A 625 -28.16 -9.09 24.96
CA ALA A 625 -28.01 -10.07 26.02
C ALA A 625 -27.94 -11.51 25.45
N LYS A 626 -28.76 -11.85 24.45
CA LYS A 626 -28.69 -13.14 23.73
C LYS A 626 -27.34 -13.35 23.03
N ILE A 627 -26.80 -12.30 22.40
CA ILE A 627 -25.46 -12.34 21.76
C ILE A 627 -24.38 -12.59 22.82
N CYS A 628 -24.41 -11.85 23.93
CA CYS A 628 -23.48 -12.05 25.05
C CYS A 628 -23.58 -13.47 25.61
N ALA A 629 -24.78 -14.04 25.74
CA ALA A 629 -24.97 -15.37 26.29
C ALA A 629 -24.42 -16.45 25.35
N LYS A 630 -24.57 -16.24 24.04
CA LYS A 630 -23.94 -17.09 23.02
C LYS A 630 -22.41 -16.99 23.11
N SER A 631 -21.85 -15.79 23.23
CA SER A 631 -20.40 -15.60 23.41
C SER A 631 -19.89 -16.24 24.70
N LEU A 632 -20.61 -16.09 25.82
CA LEU A 632 -20.27 -16.71 27.10
C LEU A 632 -20.27 -18.24 26.96
N ARG A 633 -21.28 -18.82 26.28
CA ARG A 633 -21.33 -20.25 25.97
C ARG A 633 -20.13 -20.73 25.15
N LEU A 634 -19.74 -19.99 24.12
CA LEU A 634 -18.55 -20.29 23.31
C LEU A 634 -17.26 -20.14 24.13
N ALA A 635 -17.18 -19.14 25.01
CA ALA A 635 -16.06 -18.97 25.92
C ALA A 635 -15.93 -20.17 26.88
N GLY A 636 -17.05 -20.67 27.43
CA GLY A 636 -17.05 -21.90 28.23
C GLY A 636 -16.56 -23.14 27.46
N GLN A 637 -16.91 -23.26 26.18
CA GLN A 637 -16.35 -24.33 25.33
C GLN A 637 -14.83 -24.18 25.13
N THR A 638 -14.32 -22.95 25.13
CA THR A 638 -12.88 -22.67 25.07
C THR A 638 -12.16 -23.07 26.37
N ILE A 639 -12.82 -22.90 27.52
CA ILE A 639 -12.34 -23.37 28.84
C ILE A 639 -12.15 -24.91 28.83
N LEU A 640 -13.08 -25.64 28.18
CA LEU A 640 -13.14 -27.11 28.16
C LEU A 640 -12.29 -27.78 27.06
N PHE A 641 -12.42 -27.33 25.80
CA PHE A 641 -12.08 -28.17 24.64
C PHE A 641 -11.06 -27.55 23.67
N ALA A 642 -10.52 -26.37 23.96
CA ALA A 642 -9.64 -25.64 23.05
C ALA A 642 -10.21 -25.56 21.62
N GLN A 643 -11.40 -24.96 21.48
CA GLN A 643 -12.05 -24.87 20.17
C GLN A 643 -11.44 -23.80 19.24
N THR A 644 -11.74 -23.99 17.97
CA THR A 644 -11.07 -23.49 16.77
C THR A 644 -10.87 -21.97 16.70
N PRO A 645 -9.94 -21.48 15.85
CA PRO A 645 -9.82 -20.06 15.50
C PRO A 645 -11.16 -19.38 15.13
N GLN A 646 -12.16 -20.16 14.71
CA GLN A 646 -13.49 -19.69 14.35
C GLN A 646 -14.31 -19.23 15.57
N ASP A 647 -14.26 -19.94 16.69
CA ASP A 647 -15.04 -19.60 17.89
C ASP A 647 -14.47 -18.36 18.58
N ILE A 648 -13.14 -18.26 18.63
CA ILE A 648 -12.41 -17.07 19.10
C ILE A 648 -12.78 -15.86 18.24
N HIS A 649 -12.74 -16.02 16.92
CA HIS A 649 -13.12 -14.94 16.00
C HIS A 649 -14.59 -14.55 16.16
N ALA A 650 -15.49 -15.51 16.38
CA ALA A 650 -16.90 -15.24 16.64
C ALA A 650 -17.13 -14.47 17.95
N ILE A 651 -16.41 -14.79 19.03
CA ILE A 651 -16.48 -14.04 20.30
C ILE A 651 -16.02 -12.59 20.09
N LYS A 652 -14.87 -12.38 19.44
CA LYS A 652 -14.34 -11.03 19.16
C LYS A 652 -15.24 -10.22 18.24
N LEU A 653 -15.82 -10.86 17.23
CA LEU A 653 -16.79 -10.21 16.35
C LEU A 653 -18.05 -9.84 17.11
N ASN A 654 -18.58 -10.73 17.95
CA ASN A 654 -19.74 -10.42 18.78
C ASN A 654 -19.45 -9.25 19.73
N GLU A 655 -18.24 -9.15 20.28
CA GLU A 655 -17.84 -8.01 21.11
C GLU A 655 -17.83 -6.69 20.33
N GLN A 656 -17.28 -6.70 19.12
CA GLN A 656 -17.37 -5.54 18.22
C GLN A 656 -18.84 -5.18 17.92
N VAL A 657 -19.69 -6.19 17.70
CA VAL A 657 -21.13 -5.99 17.49
C VAL A 657 -21.80 -5.33 18.70
N VAL A 658 -21.51 -5.77 19.92
CA VAL A 658 -22.07 -5.16 21.14
C VAL A 658 -21.66 -3.69 21.26
N ASN A 659 -20.40 -3.37 20.96
CA ASN A 659 -19.89 -2.00 20.89
C ASN A 659 -20.59 -1.14 19.84
N ASP A 660 -20.81 -1.70 18.65
CA ASP A 660 -21.49 -1.01 17.55
C ASP A 660 -22.97 -0.74 17.89
N VAL A 661 -23.66 -1.72 18.49
CA VAL A 661 -25.06 -1.57 18.95
C VAL A 661 -25.14 -0.53 20.06
N LYS A 662 -24.19 -0.51 21.01
CA LYS A 662 -24.12 0.52 22.07
C LYS A 662 -24.06 1.92 21.47
N ALA A 663 -23.20 2.12 20.46
CA ALA A 663 -23.08 3.40 19.79
C ALA A 663 -24.36 3.79 19.03
N ALA A 664 -24.97 2.83 18.31
CA ALA A 664 -26.21 3.05 17.58
C ALA A 664 -27.38 3.38 18.53
N MET A 665 -27.54 2.63 19.61
CA MET A 665 -28.59 2.84 20.62
C MET A 665 -28.41 4.18 21.33
N LYS A 666 -27.18 4.57 21.68
CA LYS A 666 -26.90 5.87 22.31
C LYS A 666 -27.32 7.04 21.43
N GLU A 667 -27.05 6.96 20.12
CA GLU A 667 -27.52 7.97 19.18
C GLU A 667 -29.04 7.94 19.02
N TYR A 668 -29.64 6.75 18.95
CA TYR A 668 -31.09 6.58 18.86
C TYR A 668 -31.80 7.22 20.06
N LEU A 669 -31.34 6.94 21.28
CA LEU A 669 -31.82 7.55 22.52
C LEU A 669 -31.59 9.07 22.53
N SER A 670 -30.42 9.55 22.09
CA SER A 670 -30.15 10.99 21.96
C SER A 670 -31.15 11.68 21.02
N ARG A 671 -31.45 11.09 19.87
CA ARG A 671 -32.47 11.60 18.93
C ARG A 671 -33.87 11.56 19.54
N LEU A 672 -34.18 10.50 20.28
CA LEU A 672 -35.44 10.36 21.01
C LEU A 672 -35.61 11.46 22.07
N THR A 673 -34.53 11.86 22.77
CA THR A 673 -34.58 12.97 23.74
C THR A 673 -34.84 14.35 23.14
N ARG A 674 -34.68 14.51 21.81
CA ARG A 674 -35.06 15.75 21.11
C ARG A 674 -36.56 15.85 20.84
N ARG A 675 -37.30 14.78 21.11
CA ARG A 675 -38.77 14.76 21.04
C ARG A 675 -39.36 15.05 22.42
N TYR A 676 -40.64 15.37 22.45
CA TYR A 676 -41.36 15.53 23.70
C TYR A 676 -41.50 14.17 24.39
N LEU A 677 -40.99 14.08 25.62
CA LEU A 677 -41.02 12.88 26.46
C LEU A 677 -41.70 13.20 27.78
N SER A 678 -42.49 12.27 28.31
CA SER A 678 -42.97 12.37 29.69
C SER A 678 -41.82 12.26 30.70
N LYS A 679 -42.01 12.80 31.91
CA LYS A 679 -41.02 12.72 33.01
C LYS A 679 -40.54 11.28 33.26
N ARG A 680 -41.44 10.29 33.14
CA ARG A 680 -41.14 8.87 33.32
C ARG A 680 -40.31 8.31 32.18
N GLN A 681 -40.65 8.64 30.92
CA GLN A 681 -39.88 8.21 29.74
C GLN A 681 -38.46 8.80 29.74
N ALA A 682 -38.31 10.06 30.13
CA ALA A 682 -37.00 10.70 30.25
C ALA A 682 -36.08 9.99 31.27
N ILE A 683 -36.64 9.52 32.40
CA ILE A 683 -35.91 8.71 33.38
C ILE A 683 -35.60 7.31 32.80
N LEU A 684 -36.56 6.69 32.13
CA LEU A 684 -36.40 5.36 31.54
C LEU A 684 -35.26 5.31 30.52
N ILE A 685 -35.13 6.33 29.67
CA ILE A 685 -34.03 6.44 28.70
C ILE A 685 -32.65 6.35 29.40
N GLN A 686 -32.49 6.96 30.58
CA GLN A 686 -31.24 6.90 31.34
C GLN A 686 -30.96 5.47 31.84
N HIS A 687 -31.99 4.75 32.26
CA HIS A 687 -31.85 3.36 32.66
C HIS A 687 -31.55 2.43 31.48
N LEU A 688 -32.13 2.67 30.30
CA LEU A 688 -31.82 1.91 29.09
C LEU A 688 -30.37 2.09 28.64
N ASP A 689 -29.86 3.34 28.63
CA ASP A 689 -28.45 3.63 28.31
C ASP A 689 -27.49 2.97 29.31
N ARG A 690 -27.88 2.95 30.59
CA ARG A 690 -27.14 2.24 31.64
C ARG A 690 -27.14 0.73 31.42
N CYS A 691 -28.29 0.10 31.18
CA CYS A 691 -28.37 -1.33 30.90
C CYS A 691 -27.56 -1.72 29.66
N MET A 692 -27.57 -0.90 28.59
CA MET A 692 -26.74 -1.14 27.42
C MET A 692 -25.25 -1.06 27.75
N SER A 693 -24.86 -0.11 28.60
CA SER A 693 -23.48 0.01 29.08
C SER A 693 -23.07 -1.19 29.94
N ASP A 694 -23.94 -1.68 30.82
CA ASP A 694 -23.68 -2.88 31.62
C ASP A 694 -23.58 -4.14 30.74
N LEU A 695 -24.40 -4.28 29.68
CA LEU A 695 -24.27 -5.38 28.72
C LEU A 695 -22.96 -5.33 27.92
N GLU A 696 -22.48 -4.15 27.54
CA GLU A 696 -21.16 -4.01 26.90
C GLU A 696 -20.02 -4.41 27.85
N ARG A 697 -20.08 -4.02 29.12
CA ARG A 697 -19.11 -4.50 30.11
C ARG A 697 -19.14 -6.01 30.31
N ILE A 698 -20.32 -6.62 30.22
CA ILE A 698 -20.43 -8.09 30.24
C ILE A 698 -19.72 -8.70 29.02
N GLY A 699 -19.90 -8.12 27.83
CA GLY A 699 -19.18 -8.46 26.62
C GLY A 699 -17.65 -8.42 26.79
N ASP A 700 -17.12 -7.29 27.28
CA ASP A 700 -15.69 -7.09 27.59
C ASP A 700 -15.13 -8.22 28.48
N HIS A 701 -15.90 -8.63 29.50
CA HIS A 701 -15.49 -9.68 30.43
C HIS A 701 -15.57 -11.08 29.82
N ILE A 702 -16.48 -11.32 28.89
CA ILE A 702 -16.51 -12.57 28.11
C ILE A 702 -15.28 -12.67 27.21
N GLU A 703 -14.89 -11.56 26.54
CA GLU A 703 -13.65 -11.53 25.76
C GLU A 703 -12.42 -11.77 26.65
N THR A 704 -12.43 -11.18 27.86
CA THR A 704 -11.40 -11.42 28.87
C THR A 704 -11.26 -12.92 29.17
N ILE A 705 -12.37 -13.62 29.46
CA ILE A 705 -12.38 -15.07 29.70
C ILE A 705 -11.77 -15.84 28.51
N CYS A 706 -12.15 -15.48 27.28
CA CYS A 706 -11.60 -16.11 26.08
C CYS A 706 -10.08 -15.92 25.97
N ASN A 707 -9.59 -14.69 26.14
CA ASN A 707 -8.16 -14.37 26.08
C ASN A 707 -7.38 -15.06 27.22
N LEU A 708 -7.96 -15.18 28.42
CA LEU A 708 -7.40 -15.94 29.53
C LEU A 708 -7.27 -17.42 29.20
N SER A 709 -8.25 -18.02 28.52
CA SER A 709 -8.19 -19.42 28.06
C SER A 709 -7.08 -19.67 27.06
N LEU A 710 -6.89 -18.75 26.11
CA LEU A 710 -5.81 -18.86 25.13
C LEU A 710 -4.42 -18.69 25.77
N ARG A 711 -4.30 -17.86 26.80
CA ARG A 711 -3.06 -17.73 27.58
C ARG A 711 -2.80 -18.97 28.43
N ARG A 712 -3.81 -19.47 29.16
CA ARG A 712 -3.71 -20.65 30.03
C ARG A 712 -3.23 -21.88 29.26
N GLN A 713 -3.77 -22.12 28.07
CA GLN A 713 -3.39 -23.28 27.24
C GLN A 713 -1.91 -23.31 26.83
N LYS A 714 -1.24 -22.16 26.81
CA LYS A 714 0.18 -22.05 26.47
C LYS A 714 1.11 -22.26 27.67
N VAL A 715 0.55 -22.41 28.87
CA VAL A 715 1.29 -22.51 30.13
C VAL A 715 1.05 -23.90 30.72
N PRO A 716 2.00 -24.85 30.56
CA PRO A 716 1.85 -26.23 31.03
C PRO A 716 1.55 -26.35 32.53
N GLU A 717 2.04 -25.41 33.34
CA GLU A 717 1.85 -25.38 34.79
C GLU A 717 0.46 -24.91 35.20
N ALA A 718 -0.33 -24.32 34.28
CA ALA A 718 -1.66 -23.76 34.55
C ALA A 718 -2.79 -24.81 34.51
N VAL A 719 -2.49 -26.02 34.95
CA VAL A 719 -3.41 -27.16 35.01
C VAL A 719 -3.83 -27.39 36.47
N VAL A 720 -5.07 -27.82 36.65
CA VAL A 720 -5.65 -28.13 37.96
C VAL A 720 -6.20 -29.55 37.94
N ASP A 721 -6.38 -30.14 39.12
CA ASP A 721 -7.06 -31.42 39.26
C ASP A 721 -8.54 -31.32 38.80
N LYS A 722 -9.17 -32.48 38.56
CA LYS A 722 -10.55 -32.57 38.08
C LYS A 722 -11.54 -31.89 39.02
N GLU A 723 -11.40 -32.07 40.33
CA GLU A 723 -12.31 -31.50 41.33
C GLU A 723 -12.25 -29.96 41.33
N SER A 724 -11.05 -29.39 41.27
CA SER A 724 -10.80 -27.96 41.17
C SER A 724 -11.40 -27.39 39.88
N PHE A 725 -11.21 -28.10 38.76
CA PHE A 725 -11.79 -27.72 37.48
C PHE A 725 -13.33 -27.77 37.50
N ASP A 726 -13.91 -28.86 38.00
CA ASP A 726 -15.36 -29.06 38.11
C ASP A 726 -15.99 -27.97 38.99
N THR A 727 -15.31 -27.58 40.08
CA THR A 727 -15.77 -26.50 40.97
C THR A 727 -15.76 -25.15 40.28
N ALA A 728 -14.67 -24.80 39.57
CA ALA A 728 -14.62 -23.57 38.78
C ALA A 728 -15.63 -23.56 37.63
N PHE A 729 -15.88 -24.72 37.01
CA PHE A 729 -16.85 -24.86 35.94
C PHE A 729 -18.29 -24.70 36.43
N ARG A 730 -18.65 -25.25 37.61
CA ARG A 730 -19.94 -25.00 38.25
C ARG A 730 -20.18 -23.51 38.49
N LEU A 731 -19.14 -22.77 38.88
CA LEU A 731 -19.24 -21.32 39.03
C LEU A 731 -19.56 -20.64 37.69
N TYR A 732 -18.91 -21.06 36.60
CA TYR A 732 -19.24 -20.60 35.25
C TYR A 732 -20.69 -20.94 34.86
N GLU A 733 -21.19 -22.14 35.18
CA GLU A 733 -22.57 -22.54 34.92
C GLU A 733 -23.58 -21.68 35.68
N ASN A 734 -23.29 -21.36 36.95
CA ASN A 734 -24.11 -20.47 37.77
C ASN A 734 -24.15 -19.05 37.18
N ALA A 735 -23.01 -18.51 36.71
CA ALA A 735 -22.98 -17.23 36.01
C ALA A 735 -23.79 -17.25 34.71
N LEU A 736 -23.70 -18.33 33.92
CA LEU A 736 -24.47 -18.50 32.69
C LEU A 736 -25.98 -18.62 32.96
N HIS A 737 -26.38 -19.33 34.02
CA HIS A 737 -27.77 -19.44 34.46
C HIS A 737 -28.32 -18.07 34.88
N LEU A 738 -27.59 -17.34 35.72
CA LEU A 738 -27.96 -15.99 36.13
C LEU A 738 -28.11 -15.07 34.91
N PHE A 739 -27.21 -15.15 33.94
CA PHE A 739 -27.30 -14.32 32.75
C PHE A 739 -28.48 -14.69 31.84
N LYS A 740 -28.94 -15.95 31.83
CA LYS A 740 -30.21 -16.30 31.16
C LYS A 740 -31.40 -15.60 31.80
N LEU A 741 -31.43 -15.47 33.13
CA LEU A 741 -32.47 -14.70 33.81
C LEU A 741 -32.48 -13.23 33.37
N VAL A 742 -31.31 -12.63 33.09
CA VAL A 742 -31.21 -11.26 32.52
C VAL A 742 -31.80 -11.17 31.11
N ILE A 743 -31.61 -12.18 30.27
CA ILE A 743 -32.25 -12.23 28.94
C ILE A 743 -33.77 -12.30 29.09
N ASP A 744 -34.22 -13.08 30.07
CA ASP A 744 -35.63 -13.26 30.39
C ASP A 744 -36.26 -11.99 30.97
N SER A 745 -35.52 -11.20 31.76
CA SER A 745 -36.01 -9.94 32.34
C SER A 745 -36.14 -8.83 31.31
N LEU A 746 -35.32 -8.86 30.25
CA LEU A 746 -35.36 -7.92 29.14
C LEU A 746 -36.41 -8.30 28.06
N ASP A 747 -37.24 -9.32 28.32
CA ASP A 747 -38.35 -9.67 27.43
C ASP A 747 -39.56 -8.75 27.69
N PRO A 748 -39.93 -7.86 26.74
CA PRO A 748 -41.07 -6.98 26.92
C PRO A 748 -42.43 -7.71 26.93
N ASP A 749 -42.48 -8.97 26.50
CA ASP A 749 -43.71 -9.75 26.43
C ASP A 749 -43.99 -10.55 27.72
N LYS A 750 -43.07 -10.57 28.69
CA LYS A 750 -43.27 -11.20 30.01
C LYS A 750 -43.94 -10.23 30.99
N GLU A 751 -44.87 -10.72 31.80
CA GLU A 751 -45.60 -9.89 32.78
C GLU A 751 -44.93 -9.85 34.17
N ASN A 752 -44.12 -10.86 34.53
CA ASN A 752 -43.57 -11.05 35.88
C ASN A 752 -42.15 -10.48 36.06
N ILE A 753 -41.88 -9.31 35.50
CA ILE A 753 -40.48 -8.87 35.34
C ILE A 753 -39.83 -8.50 36.68
N GLN A 754 -40.59 -7.96 37.63
CA GLN A 754 -40.07 -7.68 38.97
C GLN A 754 -39.72 -8.96 39.75
N GLU A 755 -40.45 -10.06 39.51
CA GLU A 755 -40.12 -11.37 40.09
C GLU A 755 -38.81 -11.91 39.50
N ILE A 756 -38.64 -11.79 38.18
CA ILE A 756 -37.40 -12.21 37.49
C ILE A 756 -36.22 -11.36 38.00
N ALA A 757 -36.37 -10.04 38.15
CA ALA A 757 -35.34 -9.18 38.72
C ALA A 757 -34.97 -9.60 40.16
N GLN A 758 -35.94 -10.03 40.96
CA GLN A 758 -35.68 -10.57 42.31
C GLN A 758 -34.95 -11.92 42.25
N GLN A 759 -35.30 -12.81 41.31
CA GLN A 759 -34.59 -14.06 41.08
C GLN A 759 -33.14 -13.84 40.65
N ILE A 760 -32.85 -12.84 39.81
CA ILE A 760 -31.48 -12.45 39.44
C ILE A 760 -30.69 -12.03 40.68
N LEU A 761 -31.28 -11.24 41.58
CA LEU A 761 -30.61 -10.80 42.81
C LEU A 761 -30.33 -11.97 43.75
N GLN A 762 -31.26 -12.91 43.90
CA GLN A 762 -31.06 -14.11 44.72
C GLN A 762 -29.95 -15.00 44.13
N ALA A 763 -30.05 -15.34 42.85
CA ALA A 763 -29.03 -16.13 42.15
C ALA A 763 -27.64 -15.48 42.21
N ARG A 764 -27.59 -14.14 42.25
CA ARG A 764 -26.34 -13.40 42.45
C ARG A 764 -25.75 -13.64 43.84
N ASP A 765 -26.57 -13.56 44.88
CA ASP A 765 -26.10 -13.74 46.25
C ASP A 765 -25.59 -15.18 46.46
N ASP A 766 -26.31 -16.17 45.91
CA ASP A 766 -25.87 -17.58 45.90
C ASP A 766 -24.53 -17.74 45.14
N TYR A 767 -24.42 -17.16 43.94
CA TYR A 767 -23.18 -17.16 43.15
C TYR A 767 -21.99 -16.53 43.91
N MET A 768 -22.21 -15.40 44.58
CA MET A 768 -21.12 -14.70 45.30
C MET A 768 -20.59 -15.55 46.45
N GLN A 769 -21.47 -16.29 47.14
CA GLN A 769 -21.05 -17.22 48.17
C GLN A 769 -20.20 -18.36 47.58
N ASP A 770 -20.64 -18.94 46.46
CA ASP A 770 -19.90 -19.98 45.75
C ASP A 770 -18.54 -19.47 45.23
N SER A 771 -18.48 -18.23 44.75
CA SER A 771 -17.24 -17.58 44.28
C SER A 771 -16.23 -17.44 45.43
N LEU A 772 -16.67 -16.98 46.60
CA LEU A 772 -15.82 -16.88 47.79
C LEU A 772 -15.30 -18.24 48.24
N ASN A 773 -16.18 -19.25 48.31
CA ASN A 773 -15.81 -20.63 48.66
C ASN A 773 -14.80 -21.22 47.67
N THR A 774 -15.01 -20.98 46.37
CA THR A 774 -14.12 -21.45 45.30
C THR A 774 -12.74 -20.79 45.40
N ARG A 775 -12.68 -19.47 45.67
CA ARG A 775 -11.41 -18.75 45.89
C ARG A 775 -10.64 -19.28 47.11
N ALA A 776 -11.35 -19.54 48.21
CA ALA A 776 -10.76 -20.12 49.42
C ALA A 776 -10.16 -21.51 49.12
N MET A 777 -10.92 -22.37 48.44
CA MET A 777 -10.45 -23.69 47.99
C MET A 777 -9.18 -23.59 47.12
N PHE A 778 -9.16 -22.70 46.12
CA PHE A 778 -7.96 -22.51 45.29
C PHE A 778 -6.76 -22.01 46.12
N THR A 779 -6.99 -21.11 47.07
CA THR A 779 -5.95 -20.59 47.97
C THR A 779 -5.38 -21.69 48.85
N ASP A 780 -6.23 -22.51 49.44
CA ASP A 780 -5.83 -23.64 50.29
C ASP A 780 -5.07 -24.70 49.49
N LYS A 781 -5.53 -25.02 48.26
CA LYS A 781 -4.83 -25.96 47.38
C LYS A 781 -3.46 -25.44 46.93
N VAL A 782 -3.31 -24.14 46.69
CA VAL A 782 -1.98 -23.53 46.45
C VAL A 782 -1.10 -23.64 47.70
N ALA A 783 -1.64 -23.34 48.89
CA ALA A 783 -0.89 -23.42 50.14
C ALA A 783 -0.42 -24.84 50.45
N GLN A 784 -1.25 -25.84 50.16
CA GLN A 784 -0.96 -27.28 50.31
C GLN A 784 -0.09 -27.83 49.17
N ARG A 785 0.27 -27.02 48.17
CA ARG A 785 1.02 -27.41 46.96
C ARG A 785 0.35 -28.51 46.13
N SER A 786 -0.97 -28.67 46.24
CA SER A 786 -1.74 -29.61 45.42
C SER A 786 -2.05 -29.07 44.02
N ILE A 787 -1.98 -27.74 43.84
CA ILE A 787 -1.97 -27.06 42.54
C ILE A 787 -0.83 -26.05 42.48
N THR A 788 -0.42 -25.66 41.26
CA THR A 788 0.63 -24.65 41.10
C THR A 788 0.11 -23.24 41.42
N PRO A 789 0.96 -22.32 41.90
CA PRO A 789 0.58 -20.91 42.06
C PRO A 789 0.12 -20.26 40.75
N ILE A 790 0.71 -20.66 39.62
CA ILE A 790 0.35 -20.18 38.28
C ILE A 790 -1.09 -20.61 37.93
N ALA A 791 -1.46 -21.86 38.18
CA ALA A 791 -2.83 -22.32 38.01
C ALA A 791 -3.80 -21.53 38.92
N GLY A 792 -3.42 -21.31 40.18
CA GLY A 792 -4.19 -20.48 41.12
C GLY A 792 -4.43 -19.05 40.60
N ILE A 793 -3.42 -18.42 39.98
CA ILE A 793 -3.55 -17.10 39.35
C ILE A 793 -4.57 -17.13 38.20
N PHE A 794 -4.44 -18.06 37.26
CA PHE A 794 -5.36 -18.15 36.12
C PHE A 794 -6.82 -18.38 36.57
N PHE A 795 -7.06 -19.30 37.50
CA PHE A 795 -8.40 -19.57 38.02
C PHE A 795 -8.96 -18.40 38.83
N SER A 796 -8.12 -17.68 39.57
CA SER A 796 -8.53 -16.42 40.23
C SER A 796 -8.93 -15.34 39.22
N GLU A 797 -8.22 -15.23 38.09
CA GLU A 797 -8.56 -14.30 37.01
C GLU A 797 -9.88 -14.68 36.31
N TYR A 798 -10.17 -15.97 36.10
CA TYR A 798 -11.47 -16.42 35.60
C TYR A 798 -12.60 -16.06 36.56
N ILE A 799 -12.42 -16.36 37.85
CA ILE A 799 -13.42 -16.04 38.88
C ILE A 799 -13.66 -14.53 38.90
N ALA A 800 -12.60 -13.71 38.86
CA ALA A 800 -12.73 -12.26 38.83
C ALA A 800 -13.49 -11.75 37.59
N ALA A 801 -13.30 -12.36 36.42
CA ALA A 801 -14.05 -11.99 35.22
C ALA A 801 -15.54 -12.37 35.33
N LEU A 802 -15.84 -13.57 35.86
CA LEU A 802 -17.22 -14.02 36.10
C LEU A 802 -17.92 -13.17 37.18
N ASP A 803 -17.22 -12.82 38.27
CA ASP A 803 -17.71 -11.92 39.32
C ASP A 803 -18.17 -10.57 38.73
N ARG A 804 -17.41 -10.04 37.76
CA ARG A 804 -17.77 -8.78 37.09
C ARG A 804 -18.99 -8.94 36.19
N ILE A 805 -19.10 -10.04 35.44
CA ILE A 805 -20.32 -10.34 34.65
C ILE A 805 -21.55 -10.34 35.57
N VAL A 806 -21.46 -11.07 36.69
CA VAL A 806 -22.53 -11.18 37.68
C VAL A 806 -22.84 -9.83 38.34
N LYS A 807 -21.83 -8.99 38.62
CA LYS A 807 -22.01 -7.63 39.14
C LYS A 807 -22.76 -6.72 38.16
N HIS A 808 -22.47 -6.80 36.86
CA HIS A 808 -23.19 -6.02 35.85
C HIS A 808 -24.63 -6.52 35.68
N SER A 809 -24.86 -7.83 35.71
CA SER A 809 -26.21 -8.43 35.75
C SER A 809 -27.05 -7.93 36.94
N LYS A 810 -26.45 -7.81 38.14
CA LYS A 810 -27.10 -7.19 39.31
C LYS A 810 -27.52 -5.75 39.02
N THR A 811 -26.66 -4.97 38.37
CA THR A 811 -26.91 -3.56 38.09
C THR A 811 -28.09 -3.39 37.12
N ILE A 812 -28.20 -4.28 36.13
CA ILE A 812 -29.37 -4.36 35.23
C ILE A 812 -30.64 -4.68 36.04
N ALA A 813 -30.63 -5.72 36.87
CA ALA A 813 -31.79 -6.08 37.71
C ALA A 813 -32.22 -4.93 38.66
N LEU A 814 -31.28 -4.16 39.21
CA LEU A 814 -31.59 -3.00 40.04
C LEU A 814 -32.23 -1.85 39.25
N ALA A 815 -31.86 -1.68 37.98
CA ALA A 815 -32.51 -0.71 37.09
C ALA A 815 -33.95 -1.15 36.76
N GLU A 816 -34.16 -2.45 36.51
CA GLU A 816 -35.48 -3.03 36.22
C GLU A 816 -36.47 -2.94 37.39
N LYS A 817 -35.98 -2.93 38.64
CA LYS A 817 -36.80 -2.73 39.84
C LYS A 817 -37.32 -1.30 39.99
N GLN A 818 -36.78 -0.33 39.25
CA GLN A 818 -37.25 1.05 39.35
C GLN A 818 -38.71 1.14 38.86
N PRO A 819 -39.61 1.81 39.59
CA PRO A 819 -41.02 1.91 39.24
C PRO A 819 -41.27 2.45 37.83
N GLN A 820 -40.31 3.22 37.29
CA GLN A 820 -40.36 3.87 35.99
C GLN A 820 -39.97 2.95 34.83
N PHE A 821 -39.27 1.83 35.11
CA PHE A 821 -38.67 0.98 34.10
C PHE A 821 -39.69 0.22 33.24
N TRP A 822 -40.78 -0.26 33.85
CA TRP A 822 -41.82 -1.00 33.15
C TRP A 822 -43.07 -0.16 32.93
N ILE A 823 -43.59 -0.16 31.69
CA ILE A 823 -44.83 0.51 31.31
C ILE A 823 -45.88 -0.58 31.09
N LYS A 824 -47.05 -0.47 31.73
CA LYS A 824 -48.18 -1.37 31.44
C LYS A 824 -48.52 -1.26 29.96
N ARG A 825 -48.70 -2.39 29.27
CA ARG A 825 -48.99 -2.44 27.82
C ARG A 825 -50.14 -1.52 27.39
N THR A 826 -51.18 -1.44 28.22
CA THR A 826 -52.34 -0.55 28.04
C THR A 826 -52.04 0.95 28.08
N LYS A 827 -50.83 1.34 28.51
CA LYS A 827 -50.33 2.71 28.51
C LYS A 827 -49.34 2.99 27.39
N LEU A 828 -48.79 1.97 26.72
CA LEU A 828 -47.87 2.08 25.56
C LEU A 828 -48.57 2.46 24.24
N GLU A 829 -49.89 2.67 24.28
CA GLU A 829 -50.72 3.04 23.13
C GLU A 829 -51.46 4.37 23.36
N LYS A 830 -51.24 5.05 24.49
CA LYS A 830 -51.98 6.27 24.86
C LYS A 830 -51.08 7.48 24.76
N HIS A 831 -51.52 8.48 24.01
CA HIS A 831 -50.92 9.82 24.07
C HIS A 831 -51.05 10.35 25.51
N VAL A 832 -49.92 10.63 26.17
CA VAL A 832 -49.87 11.17 27.53
C VAL A 832 -49.54 12.66 27.50
N ASP A 833 -50.10 13.41 28.45
CA ASP A 833 -49.87 14.85 28.59
C ASP A 833 -48.40 15.22 28.82
N MET A 834 -48.06 16.41 28.32
CA MET A 834 -46.70 16.90 28.14
C MET A 834 -46.00 17.19 29.48
N ALA A 835 -44.72 16.84 29.56
CA ALA A 835 -43.84 17.40 30.58
C ALA A 835 -43.40 18.81 30.16
N PRO A 836 -43.31 19.77 31.11
CA PRO A 836 -42.81 21.12 30.82
C PRO A 836 -41.35 21.06 30.35
N GLU A 837 -40.95 22.00 29.50
CA GLU A 837 -39.56 22.13 29.08
C GLU A 837 -38.65 22.27 30.31
N PRO A 838 -37.52 21.53 30.34
CA PRO A 838 -36.59 21.64 31.45
C PRO A 838 -36.04 23.07 31.49
N THR A 839 -36.18 23.72 32.64
CA THR A 839 -35.53 25.01 32.89
C THR A 839 -34.02 24.80 32.87
N LEU A 840 -33.34 25.37 31.87
CA LEU A 840 -31.89 25.35 31.79
C LEU A 840 -31.32 26.06 33.02
N GLN A 841 -30.69 25.28 33.90
CA GLN A 841 -29.93 25.86 35.01
C GLN A 841 -28.72 26.62 34.46
N LYS A 842 -28.29 27.66 35.18
CA LYS A 842 -27.03 28.33 34.84
C LYS A 842 -25.90 27.30 34.84
N LEU A 843 -25.12 27.29 33.76
CA LEU A 843 -23.88 26.52 33.68
C LEU A 843 -22.99 26.94 34.85
N VAL A 844 -22.61 25.98 35.69
CA VAL A 844 -21.68 26.23 36.78
C VAL A 844 -20.27 26.23 36.20
N ASP A 845 -19.46 27.25 36.50
CA ASP A 845 -18.05 27.25 36.11
C ASP A 845 -17.31 26.27 37.04
N PRO A 846 -16.67 25.20 36.54
CA PRO A 846 -15.90 24.29 37.37
C PRO A 846 -14.82 25.01 38.22
N LYS A 847 -14.37 26.20 37.82
CA LYS A 847 -13.45 27.04 38.59
C LYS A 847 -14.01 27.50 39.93
N ASP A 848 -15.33 27.59 40.07
CA ASP A 848 -15.99 27.98 41.33
C ASP A 848 -15.75 26.95 42.45
N TYR A 849 -15.31 25.74 42.10
CA TYR A 849 -14.96 24.68 43.05
C TYR A 849 -13.45 24.51 43.27
N LEU A 850 -12.61 25.24 42.53
CA LEU A 850 -11.16 25.10 42.59
C LEU A 850 -10.62 25.48 43.97
N SER A 851 -11.14 26.56 44.56
CA SER A 851 -10.77 27.00 45.91
C SER A 851 -11.15 25.99 46.99
N ARG A 852 -12.24 25.24 46.80
CA ARG A 852 -12.66 24.16 47.71
C ARG A 852 -11.73 22.96 47.61
N LEU A 853 -11.32 22.59 46.39
CA LEU A 853 -10.34 21.53 46.15
C LEU A 853 -8.93 21.87 46.63
N GLN A 854 -8.61 23.17 46.73
CA GLN A 854 -7.33 23.70 47.17
C GLN A 854 -7.30 24.09 48.66
N ALA A 855 -8.43 23.96 49.37
CA ALA A 855 -8.46 24.17 50.81
C ALA A 855 -7.68 23.05 51.52
N GLU A 856 -6.87 23.41 52.52
CA GLU A 856 -6.03 22.46 53.26
C GLU A 856 -6.85 21.39 53.99
N ASP A 857 -8.10 21.71 54.29
CA ASP A 857 -9.10 20.94 55.01
C ASP A 857 -10.00 20.09 54.08
N TYR A 858 -9.65 19.95 52.80
CA TYR A 858 -10.35 19.08 51.84
C TYR A 858 -9.87 17.61 51.85
N LEU A 859 -8.71 17.32 52.45
CA LEU A 859 -8.18 15.98 52.75
C LEU A 859 -8.40 15.65 54.22
#